data_AF-A0A2D7PG64-F1
#
_entry.id   AF-A0A2D7PG64-F1
#
_cell.length_a   1.000
_cell.length_b   1.000
_cell.length_c   1.000
_cell.angle_alpha   90.00
_cell.angle_beta   90.00
_cell.angle_gamma   90.00
#
_symmetry.space_group_name_H-M   'P 1'
#
loop_
_entity.id
_entity.type
_entity.pdbx_description
1 polymer ?
#
loop_
_entity_poly.entity_id
_entity_poly.type
_entity_poly.pdbx_seq_one_letter_code
_entity_poly.pdbx_strand_id
1 'polypeptide(L)'
;MASSFSTLGIELIATGEASGLWGDKTNVNLQMFQEITSGYVAKSIAGSSQTTALSITNATVGSDARQAIIELTGTITGNQIVTVPDSLEKVYIVKNATSGSHTVQFKTASGTGVTFAATEKTSKLVFADGTNIVDTGFAAGVAADDISEGDAAVTIATSSGDITIDSPADIVLDADGADVLFKDGGTTIATLSNSSSDFVITTGVQDKDFIVKGDDGGAAITALTLDMSAAGAASFNSTVTANAGVIVDNITIDGTEIDLSSGDLTLDAAGDIVLDADGADVFLKDAGTTYGSLTNSSGNLIIKSGTTTAATFSGANVTLAGTVGSGAITSTGTVQGTTITATTAFVPDASDGAALGTSSLEFSDLFLADAAVINLGDDQDVTITHVADTGILLNAASVIQFRDSGLTIGSNADGDLDIVSDGTAVDSINVESAGGITLDAGTAGSGIIYEDDGTEMMRIHNSSSDVIIESKVSDKDIIIKGNDGGSTVSALTLDMSAAGAASFNAGVTANAGIETKNGATGAGFVKFFEDSDNGTNAITLQGPASTSDVTFTLPSADGSNNHVLKTDGSGNLSFAAQSVSSIAADDISTGDAAVTISTSSGNITIDAAANDTDIIFKGTDNTADITMLTLDGSDAGTATFNHDIILGNDSFIQFGGASETISGDGTDMTIAANNLTVDAAADIILDAAGNNVTFKSGGTSILDISNSSSDAVITSSVQDKDIIFKGDDGGAAVTALTLDMSAGGTSIFGAAAFNAEATLTDASTISWDVAASPVAKVTLGANRTLGAGSNAVAGQFVSLLVIQDGTGSRTLSFNAVYEFTADTAPTLTTTASKGDLFVFRYNGSKFLEVGRNLNLTLS
;
A
#
# COMPACT_ATOMS: atom_id res chain seq x y z
N MET A 1 -50.55 141.12 11.95
CA MET A 1 -49.26 141.01 11.21
C MET A 1 -49.16 139.60 10.64
N ALA A 2 -48.07 139.21 9.97
CA ALA A 2 -47.88 137.79 9.61
C ALA A 2 -47.44 137.00 10.85
N SER A 3 -47.93 135.76 10.99
CA SER A 3 -47.51 134.86 12.07
C SER A 3 -46.05 134.44 11.92
N SER A 4 -45.34 134.40 13.04
CA SER A 4 -44.02 133.77 13.16
C SER A 4 -44.17 132.30 13.55
N PHE A 5 -43.21 131.45 13.15
CA PHE A 5 -43.21 130.01 13.46
C PHE A 5 -41.83 129.58 13.98
N SER A 6 -41.79 128.52 14.79
CA SER A 6 -40.56 127.83 15.15
C SER A 6 -40.01 127.05 13.95
N THR A 7 -38.75 126.60 14.02
CA THR A 7 -38.12 125.82 12.93
C THR A 7 -38.64 124.38 12.79
N LEU A 8 -39.58 123.93 13.63
CA LEU A 8 -40.44 122.75 13.43
C LEU A 8 -41.86 123.10 12.93
N GLY A 9 -42.14 124.37 12.63
CA GLY A 9 -43.45 124.82 12.12
C GLY A 9 -44.52 125.08 13.18
N ILE A 10 -44.14 125.21 14.46
CA ILE A 10 -45.08 125.55 15.55
C ILE A 10 -45.32 127.06 15.55
N GLU A 11 -46.58 127.51 15.55
CA GLU A 11 -46.91 128.95 15.54
C GLU A 11 -46.48 129.65 16.84
N LEU A 12 -45.95 130.87 16.71
CA LEU A 12 -45.44 131.71 17.78
C LEU A 12 -46.25 133.01 17.86
N ILE A 13 -46.66 133.38 19.08
CA ILE A 13 -47.50 134.55 19.36
C ILE A 13 -46.74 135.83 18.97
N ALA A 14 -47.38 136.70 18.17
CA ALA A 14 -46.74 137.87 17.58
C ALA A 14 -46.59 139.04 18.56
N THR A 15 -45.49 139.80 18.41
CA THR A 15 -45.16 140.95 19.27
C THR A 15 -46.26 142.02 19.25
N GLY A 16 -46.94 142.21 20.38
CA GLY A 16 -47.98 143.23 20.59
C GLY A 16 -49.37 142.65 20.84
N GLU A 17 -49.63 141.41 20.40
CA GLU A 17 -50.77 140.63 20.90
C GLU A 17 -50.43 140.09 22.30
N ALA A 18 -51.44 139.91 23.15
CA ALA A 18 -51.27 139.42 24.53
C ALA A 18 -50.30 140.22 25.43
N SER A 19 -50.23 141.56 25.26
CA SER A 19 -49.39 142.47 26.07
C SER A 19 -49.56 142.28 27.59
N GLY A 20 -48.54 141.69 28.25
CA GLY A 20 -48.56 141.42 29.69
C GLY A 20 -47.84 140.14 30.14
N LEU A 21 -46.58 139.94 29.74
CA LEU A 21 -45.67 138.90 30.25
C LEU A 21 -45.96 137.41 29.94
N TRP A 22 -47.05 137.05 29.24
CA TRP A 22 -47.40 135.64 28.98
C TRP A 22 -47.05 135.14 27.57
N GLY A 23 -47.27 135.92 26.50
CA GLY A 23 -46.97 135.50 25.12
C GLY A 23 -45.50 135.09 24.93
N ASP A 24 -44.56 135.94 25.36
CA ASP A 24 -43.12 135.68 25.22
C ASP A 24 -42.66 134.41 25.94
N LYS A 25 -43.22 134.13 27.13
CA LYS A 25 -42.89 132.93 27.92
C LYS A 25 -43.39 131.65 27.25
N THR A 26 -44.58 131.69 26.63
CA THR A 26 -45.11 130.57 25.85
C THR A 26 -44.21 130.29 24.65
N ASN A 27 -43.81 131.32 23.89
CA ASN A 27 -42.90 131.19 22.76
C ASN A 27 -41.54 130.59 23.16
N VAL A 28 -40.95 131.07 24.26
CA VAL A 28 -39.68 130.55 24.80
C VAL A 28 -39.80 129.07 25.23
N ASN A 29 -40.91 128.69 25.87
CA ASN A 29 -41.15 127.29 26.25
C ASN A 29 -41.33 126.36 25.03
N LEU A 30 -42.09 126.78 24.01
CA LEU A 30 -42.27 126.02 22.77
C LEU A 30 -40.94 125.83 22.02
N GLN A 31 -40.12 126.87 21.96
CA GLN A 31 -38.78 126.80 21.36
C GLN A 31 -37.84 125.88 22.14
N MET A 32 -37.82 125.95 23.49
CA MET A 32 -37.04 125.02 24.31
C MET A 32 -37.48 123.54 24.15
N PHE A 33 -38.77 123.27 23.91
CA PHE A 33 -39.23 121.91 23.63
C PHE A 33 -38.69 121.37 22.30
N GLN A 34 -38.60 122.22 21.27
CA GLN A 34 -37.99 121.85 20.00
C GLN A 34 -36.48 121.54 20.13
N GLU A 35 -35.74 122.24 20.99
CA GLU A 35 -34.34 121.89 21.27
C GLU A 35 -34.22 120.44 21.80
N ILE A 36 -35.16 120.03 22.66
CA ILE A 36 -35.20 118.68 23.24
C ILE A 36 -35.41 117.63 22.15
N THR A 37 -36.36 117.83 21.22
CA THR A 37 -36.78 116.79 20.26
C THR A 37 -35.97 116.75 18.96
N SER A 38 -35.50 117.90 18.45
CA SER A 38 -34.80 117.99 17.16
C SER A 38 -33.65 118.99 17.13
N GLY A 39 -33.25 119.52 18.29
CA GLY A 39 -32.20 120.53 18.40
C GLY A 39 -30.83 120.03 17.94
N TYR A 40 -30.01 120.91 17.37
CA TYR A 40 -28.66 120.60 16.89
C TYR A 40 -27.68 121.64 17.42
N VAL A 41 -26.54 121.20 17.95
CA VAL A 41 -25.37 122.06 18.21
C VAL A 41 -24.08 121.39 17.76
N ALA A 42 -23.25 122.17 17.05
CA ALA A 42 -21.84 121.87 16.89
C ALA A 42 -21.07 122.53 18.03
N LYS A 43 -20.58 121.74 18.99
CA LYS A 43 -19.75 122.23 20.09
C LYS A 43 -18.28 122.00 19.75
N SER A 44 -17.49 123.07 19.68
CA SER A 44 -16.03 122.94 19.60
C SER A 44 -15.49 122.47 20.95
N ILE A 45 -14.70 121.40 20.93
CA ILE A 45 -13.97 120.86 22.09
C ILE A 45 -12.46 120.87 21.85
N ALA A 46 -12.00 121.72 20.94
CA ALA A 46 -10.60 121.86 20.53
C ALA A 46 -9.66 122.21 21.70
N GLY A 47 -8.43 121.69 21.65
CA GLY A 47 -7.39 121.92 22.65
C GLY A 47 -6.70 120.64 23.12
N SER A 48 -5.84 120.79 24.14
CA SER A 48 -5.28 119.69 24.92
C SER A 48 -6.33 119.08 25.87
N SER A 49 -5.94 118.02 26.59
CA SER A 49 -6.80 117.32 27.57
C SER A 49 -7.54 118.29 28.51
N GLN A 50 -8.87 118.33 28.35
CA GLN A 50 -9.75 119.23 29.12
C GLN A 50 -11.18 118.68 29.21
N THR A 51 -11.95 119.19 30.18
CA THR A 51 -13.39 118.91 30.30
C THR A 51 -14.21 120.06 29.75
N THR A 52 -15.01 119.82 28.72
CA THR A 52 -15.98 120.79 28.19
C THR A 52 -17.37 120.51 28.77
N ALA A 53 -17.82 121.36 29.68
CA ALA A 53 -19.17 121.27 30.22
C ALA A 53 -20.21 121.90 29.27
N LEU A 54 -21.26 121.15 29.00
CA LEU A 54 -22.47 121.58 28.29
C LEU A 54 -23.53 121.93 29.34
N SER A 55 -24.09 123.14 29.29
CA SER A 55 -25.02 123.62 30.31
C SER A 55 -26.48 123.60 29.86
N ILE A 56 -27.38 123.62 30.85
CA ILE A 56 -28.80 123.96 30.68
C ILE A 56 -29.08 125.17 31.56
N THR A 57 -29.71 126.20 30.99
CA THR A 57 -30.17 127.40 31.71
C THR A 57 -31.69 127.48 31.70
N ASN A 58 -32.27 127.93 32.81
CA ASN A 58 -33.73 127.95 32.98
C ASN A 58 -34.38 129.15 32.28
N ALA A 59 -35.55 128.92 31.67
CA ALA A 59 -36.36 129.94 30.99
C ALA A 59 -35.64 130.73 29.88
N THR A 60 -34.67 130.12 29.19
CA THR A 60 -33.99 130.71 28.03
C THR A 60 -33.62 129.61 27.03
N VAL A 61 -33.78 129.92 25.73
CA VAL A 61 -33.36 129.08 24.60
C VAL A 61 -31.85 129.16 24.37
N GLY A 62 -31.27 128.22 23.61
CA GLY A 62 -29.84 128.19 23.29
C GLY A 62 -28.98 127.44 24.31
N SER A 63 -29.55 126.43 24.99
CA SER A 63 -28.81 125.58 25.93
C SER A 63 -28.15 124.39 25.21
N ASP A 64 -26.83 124.28 25.25
CA ASP A 64 -26.06 123.24 24.54
C ASP A 64 -26.54 121.81 24.89
N ALA A 65 -26.64 121.51 26.19
CA ALA A 65 -27.04 120.18 26.66
C ALA A 65 -28.54 119.89 26.45
N ARG A 66 -29.34 120.88 26.04
CA ARG A 66 -30.77 120.67 25.73
C ARG A 66 -30.97 120.08 24.33
N GLN A 67 -30.02 120.26 23.41
CA GLN A 67 -30.13 119.84 22.00
C GLN A 67 -30.20 118.31 21.85
N ALA A 68 -30.86 117.80 20.80
CA ALA A 68 -31.00 116.35 20.52
C ALA A 68 -29.75 115.74 19.87
N ILE A 69 -29.09 116.51 19.02
CA ILE A 69 -27.87 116.13 18.30
C ILE A 69 -26.74 117.04 18.75
N ILE A 70 -25.63 116.44 19.18
CA ILE A 70 -24.44 117.13 19.64
C ILE A 70 -23.27 116.66 18.77
N GLU A 71 -22.80 117.52 17.88
CA GLU A 71 -21.59 117.29 17.10
C GLU A 71 -20.39 117.87 17.83
N LEU A 72 -19.45 116.99 18.21
CA LEU A 72 -18.22 117.35 18.89
C LEU A 72 -17.15 117.65 17.84
N THR A 73 -16.75 118.92 17.76
CA THR A 73 -15.96 119.46 16.64
C THR A 73 -14.62 120.04 17.10
N GLY A 74 -13.75 120.34 16.14
CA GLY A 74 -12.47 121.01 16.37
C GLY A 74 -11.29 120.04 16.48
N THR A 75 -10.08 120.61 16.53
CA THR A 75 -8.83 119.82 16.59
C THR A 75 -8.44 119.55 18.04
N ILE A 76 -8.27 118.28 18.38
CA ILE A 76 -7.92 117.80 19.72
C ILE A 76 -6.48 117.30 19.75
N THR A 77 -5.73 117.71 20.77
CA THR A 77 -4.31 117.34 20.99
C THR A 77 -4.10 116.65 22.35
N GLY A 78 -5.19 116.16 22.94
CA GLY A 78 -5.24 115.31 24.11
C GLY A 78 -6.61 114.64 24.22
N ASN A 79 -6.78 113.75 25.20
CA ASN A 79 -8.05 113.07 25.43
C ASN A 79 -9.07 114.05 26.04
N GLN A 80 -10.19 114.25 25.37
CA GLN A 80 -11.21 115.21 25.77
C GLN A 80 -12.34 114.54 26.53
N ILE A 81 -12.85 115.24 27.55
CA ILE A 81 -14.07 114.87 28.26
C ILE A 81 -15.13 115.92 27.95
N VAL A 82 -16.36 115.47 27.70
CA VAL A 82 -17.54 116.32 27.51
C VAL A 82 -18.58 115.91 28.53
N THR A 83 -19.02 116.86 29.36
CA THR A 83 -19.98 116.63 30.43
C THR A 83 -21.32 117.30 30.13
N VAL A 84 -22.42 116.56 30.21
CA VAL A 84 -23.76 117.12 30.45
C VAL A 84 -24.03 117.21 31.96
N PRO A 85 -25.02 117.99 32.41
CA PRO A 85 -25.34 118.08 33.84
C PRO A 85 -25.80 116.75 34.43
N ASP A 86 -25.52 116.52 35.71
CA ASP A 86 -26.15 115.44 36.48
C ASP A 86 -27.65 115.73 36.67
N SER A 87 -28.44 114.70 36.96
CA SER A 87 -29.93 114.70 37.00
C SER A 87 -30.63 114.98 35.65
N LEU A 88 -29.94 114.81 34.52
CA LEU A 88 -30.51 114.97 33.18
C LEU A 88 -30.77 113.60 32.51
N GLU A 89 -32.05 113.28 32.29
CA GLU A 89 -32.51 112.08 31.59
C GLU A 89 -32.85 112.42 30.12
N LYS A 90 -32.09 111.90 29.15
CA LYS A 90 -32.31 112.18 27.71
C LYS A 90 -31.54 111.27 26.75
N VAL A 91 -32.14 110.90 25.61
CA VAL A 91 -31.41 110.35 24.45
C VAL A 91 -30.69 111.45 23.66
N TYR A 92 -29.44 111.18 23.26
CA TYR A 92 -28.63 112.02 22.38
C TYR A 92 -28.12 111.24 21.17
N ILE A 93 -27.98 111.92 20.04
CA ILE A 93 -27.06 111.50 18.97
C ILE A 93 -25.77 112.30 19.16
N VAL A 94 -24.70 111.61 19.58
CA VAL A 94 -23.37 112.22 19.75
C VAL A 94 -22.50 111.83 18.57
N LYS A 95 -21.94 112.82 17.87
CA LYS A 95 -21.08 112.61 16.70
C LYS A 95 -19.67 113.11 17.00
N ASN A 96 -18.68 112.22 16.89
CA ASN A 96 -17.28 112.58 17.10
C ASN A 96 -16.64 113.10 15.80
N ALA A 97 -16.88 114.36 15.48
CA ALA A 97 -16.31 115.06 14.32
C ALA A 97 -14.97 115.76 14.64
N THR A 98 -14.23 115.30 15.65
CA THR A 98 -12.93 115.87 16.04
C THR A 98 -11.80 115.42 15.11
N SER A 99 -10.87 116.33 14.81
CA SER A 99 -9.60 116.01 14.17
C SER A 99 -8.52 115.76 15.22
N GLY A 100 -7.75 114.67 15.10
CA GLY A 100 -6.72 114.26 16.06
C GLY A 100 -6.99 112.87 16.66
N SER A 101 -5.92 112.12 16.93
CA SER A 101 -5.98 110.71 17.34
C SER A 101 -5.99 110.54 18.86
N HIS A 102 -7.03 111.09 19.51
CA HIS A 102 -7.23 111.05 20.95
C HIS A 102 -8.67 110.67 21.29
N THR A 103 -8.90 110.09 22.46
CA THR A 103 -10.25 109.66 22.86
C THR A 103 -11.14 110.86 23.18
N VAL A 104 -12.45 110.67 22.96
CA VAL A 104 -13.47 111.64 23.36
C VAL A 104 -14.50 110.91 24.21
N GLN A 105 -14.61 111.28 25.48
CA GLN A 105 -15.54 110.69 26.43
C GLN A 105 -16.74 111.62 26.64
N PHE A 106 -17.95 111.12 26.38
CA PHE A 106 -19.20 111.85 26.61
C PHE A 106 -19.91 111.23 27.82
N LYS A 107 -20.04 112.02 28.88
CA LYS A 107 -20.55 111.60 30.20
C LYS A 107 -21.49 112.65 30.80
N THR A 108 -22.18 112.31 31.88
CA THR A 108 -22.68 113.27 32.88
C THR A 108 -21.50 113.90 33.63
N ALA A 109 -21.70 114.81 34.59
CA ALA A 109 -20.58 115.38 35.34
C ALA A 109 -19.93 114.33 36.27
N SER A 110 -20.77 113.56 36.98
CA SER A 110 -20.35 112.56 37.96
C SER A 110 -20.14 111.14 37.38
N GLY A 111 -20.72 110.80 36.22
CA GLY A 111 -20.69 109.45 35.63
C GLY A 111 -19.39 109.06 34.92
N THR A 112 -19.39 107.87 34.30
CA THR A 112 -18.26 107.33 33.51
C THR A 112 -18.44 107.56 32.01
N GLY A 113 -19.66 107.34 31.52
CA GLY A 113 -20.13 107.59 30.15
C GLY A 113 -19.52 106.72 29.06
N VAL A 114 -19.81 107.11 27.82
CA VAL A 114 -19.37 106.41 26.60
C VAL A 114 -18.12 107.08 26.07
N THR A 115 -17.11 106.28 25.70
CA THR A 115 -15.85 106.76 25.14
C THR A 115 -15.75 106.35 23.67
N PHE A 116 -15.51 107.33 22.79
CA PHE A 116 -15.06 107.07 21.43
C PHE A 116 -13.55 106.76 21.47
N ALA A 117 -13.14 105.68 20.82
CA ALA A 117 -11.72 105.33 20.71
C ALA A 117 -10.92 106.39 19.93
N ALA A 118 -9.59 106.38 20.05
CA ALA A 118 -8.73 107.47 19.58
C ALA A 118 -8.90 107.84 18.10
N THR A 119 -9.16 106.82 17.25
CA THR A 119 -9.40 106.95 15.81
C THR A 119 -10.89 106.90 15.42
N GLU A 120 -11.80 106.71 16.38
CA GLU A 120 -13.22 106.47 16.13
C GLU A 120 -13.99 107.79 15.89
N LYS A 121 -14.15 108.15 14.62
CA LYS A 121 -14.84 109.38 14.18
C LYS A 121 -16.27 109.10 13.67
N THR A 122 -17.01 108.32 14.46
CA THR A 122 -18.37 107.84 14.15
C THR A 122 -19.45 108.68 14.84
N SER A 123 -20.72 108.35 14.55
CA SER A 123 -21.87 108.77 15.35
C SER A 123 -22.33 107.62 16.24
N LYS A 124 -22.74 107.93 17.48
CA LYS A 124 -23.38 106.99 18.41
C LYS A 124 -24.71 107.53 18.88
N LEU A 125 -25.69 106.63 19.01
CA LEU A 125 -26.95 106.89 19.71
C LEU A 125 -26.74 106.49 21.16
N VAL A 126 -26.83 107.44 22.09
CA VAL A 126 -26.53 107.24 23.50
C VAL A 126 -27.64 107.77 24.40
N PHE A 127 -27.82 107.18 25.57
CA PHE A 127 -28.83 107.59 26.54
C PHE A 127 -28.20 108.09 27.84
N ALA A 128 -28.69 109.23 28.34
CA ALA A 128 -28.43 109.77 29.67
C ALA A 128 -29.54 109.35 30.63
N ASP A 129 -29.18 108.73 31.75
CA ASP A 129 -30.10 108.16 32.74
C ASP A 129 -30.21 109.02 34.02
N GLY A 130 -29.86 110.30 33.94
CA GLY A 130 -29.75 111.19 35.09
C GLY A 130 -28.44 111.04 35.88
N THR A 131 -27.72 109.93 35.75
CA THR A 131 -26.47 109.65 36.49
C THR A 131 -25.28 109.37 35.58
N ASN A 132 -25.48 108.83 34.38
CA ASN A 132 -24.45 108.33 33.47
C ASN A 132 -24.85 108.46 31.97
N ILE A 133 -23.99 108.00 31.04
CA ILE A 133 -24.29 107.85 29.59
C ILE A 133 -24.02 106.40 29.13
N VAL A 134 -24.86 105.83 28.26
CA VAL A 134 -24.79 104.42 27.77
C VAL A 134 -24.97 104.29 26.24
N ASP A 135 -24.37 103.28 25.61
CA ASP A 135 -24.36 102.95 24.14
C ASP A 135 -25.27 101.72 23.83
N THR A 136 -25.62 101.45 22.57
CA THR A 136 -26.72 100.51 22.20
C THR A 136 -26.40 99.28 21.31
N GLY A 137 -25.35 99.30 20.49
CA GLY A 137 -24.66 98.13 19.85
C GLY A 137 -25.43 97.07 19.01
N PHE A 138 -25.12 96.93 17.70
CA PHE A 138 -25.59 95.85 16.81
C PHE A 138 -24.56 95.45 15.70
N ALA A 139 -24.23 94.15 15.51
CA ALA A 139 -23.84 93.41 14.25
C ALA A 139 -22.76 92.29 14.39
N ALA A 140 -22.91 91.12 13.70
CA ALA A 140 -21.86 90.24 13.10
C ALA A 140 -22.40 88.86 12.57
N GLY A 141 -21.87 88.30 11.45
CA GLY A 141 -22.01 86.87 11.02
C GLY A 141 -22.25 86.60 9.51
N VAL A 142 -21.62 85.56 8.91
CA VAL A 142 -21.74 85.12 7.47
C VAL A 142 -21.49 83.58 7.34
N ALA A 143 -21.80 82.94 6.19
CA ALA A 143 -21.71 81.49 5.89
C ALA A 143 -20.71 81.14 4.74
N ALA A 144 -20.61 79.86 4.35
CA ALA A 144 -19.44 79.27 3.65
C ALA A 144 -19.76 78.51 2.33
N ASP A 145 -20.36 79.20 1.35
CA ASP A 145 -20.68 78.65 0.01
C ASP A 145 -19.61 79.01 -1.06
N ASP A 146 -18.71 79.96 -0.75
CA ASP A 146 -17.66 80.47 -1.64
C ASP A 146 -16.27 79.86 -1.29
N ILE A 147 -15.80 78.87 -2.05
CA ILE A 147 -14.41 78.35 -2.03
C ILE A 147 -13.90 78.31 -3.48
N SER A 148 -12.66 78.76 -3.71
CA SER A 148 -12.12 79.01 -5.05
C SER A 148 -10.68 78.54 -5.25
N GLU A 149 -10.24 78.50 -6.52
CA GLU A 149 -8.90 78.06 -6.91
C GLU A 149 -7.82 78.99 -6.34
N GLY A 150 -7.02 78.46 -5.39
CA GLY A 150 -5.95 79.20 -4.69
C GLY A 150 -6.25 79.56 -3.23
N ASP A 151 -7.42 79.21 -2.70
CA ASP A 151 -7.72 79.35 -1.27
C ASP A 151 -6.87 78.41 -0.39
N ALA A 152 -6.67 78.80 0.87
CA ALA A 152 -5.91 77.99 1.84
C ALA A 152 -6.69 76.73 2.25
N ALA A 153 -5.98 75.62 2.51
CA ALA A 153 -6.55 74.30 2.76
C ALA A 153 -7.74 74.31 3.75
N VAL A 154 -8.93 73.96 3.24
CA VAL A 154 -10.19 74.01 3.99
C VAL A 154 -10.41 72.72 4.76
N THR A 155 -10.18 72.75 6.06
CA THR A 155 -10.54 71.65 6.97
C THR A 155 -12.03 71.69 7.30
N ILE A 156 -12.85 70.93 6.56
CA ILE A 156 -14.25 70.70 6.92
C ILE A 156 -14.29 69.69 8.08
N ALA A 157 -14.75 70.13 9.26
CA ALA A 157 -14.85 69.28 10.44
C ALA A 157 -16.16 69.56 11.21
N THR A 158 -16.94 68.52 11.46
CA THR A 158 -18.14 68.55 12.31
C THR A 158 -17.80 68.09 13.72
N SER A 159 -18.44 68.69 14.75
CA SER A 159 -18.30 68.21 16.14
C SER A 159 -19.20 67.01 16.46
N SER A 160 -20.24 66.81 15.66
CA SER A 160 -21.24 65.74 15.76
C SER A 160 -22.17 65.81 14.54
N GLY A 161 -22.20 64.77 13.72
CA GLY A 161 -23.04 64.69 12.50
C GLY A 161 -22.21 64.53 11.23
N ASP A 162 -22.82 63.92 10.22
CA ASP A 162 -22.16 63.49 8.99
C ASP A 162 -21.83 64.66 8.05
N ILE A 163 -20.80 64.49 7.22
CA ILE A 163 -20.50 65.39 6.09
C ILE A 163 -21.07 64.74 4.82
N THR A 164 -22.19 65.24 4.33
CA THR A 164 -22.79 64.79 3.07
C THR A 164 -22.18 65.57 1.91
N ILE A 165 -21.49 64.89 1.00
CA ILE A 165 -21.08 65.43 -0.30
C ILE A 165 -22.12 64.93 -1.32
N ASP A 166 -23.14 65.74 -1.58
CA ASP A 166 -24.19 65.47 -2.56
C ASP A 166 -23.93 66.28 -3.83
N SER A 167 -23.63 65.60 -4.94
CA SER A 167 -23.42 66.21 -6.25
C SER A 167 -24.48 65.66 -7.22
N PRO A 168 -25.23 66.51 -7.94
CA PRO A 168 -26.11 66.09 -9.03
C PRO A 168 -25.34 65.73 -10.31
N ALA A 169 -24.01 65.78 -10.27
CA ALA A 169 -23.06 65.33 -11.28
C ALA A 169 -21.99 64.47 -10.60
N ASP A 170 -20.83 64.27 -11.23
CA ASP A 170 -19.74 63.51 -10.62
C ASP A 170 -19.17 64.19 -9.37
N ILE A 171 -18.53 63.39 -8.50
CA ILE A 171 -17.65 63.86 -7.42
C ILE A 171 -16.21 63.56 -7.85
N VAL A 172 -15.43 64.60 -8.13
CA VAL A 172 -14.04 64.46 -8.58
C VAL A 172 -13.10 64.68 -7.40
N LEU A 173 -12.37 63.65 -7.00
CA LEU A 173 -11.33 63.70 -5.98
C LEU A 173 -9.95 63.71 -6.66
N ASP A 174 -9.62 64.83 -7.30
CA ASP A 174 -8.32 65.02 -7.96
C ASP A 174 -7.27 65.44 -6.93
N ALA A 175 -6.20 64.64 -6.80
CA ALA A 175 -5.19 64.79 -5.76
C ALA A 175 -3.79 64.78 -6.37
N ASP A 176 -3.19 65.97 -6.52
CA ASP A 176 -1.77 66.14 -6.93
C ASP A 176 -0.79 65.32 -6.08
N GLY A 177 -1.16 65.00 -4.84
CA GLY A 177 -0.42 64.14 -3.92
C GLY A 177 -0.58 62.63 -4.16
N ALA A 178 -1.21 62.22 -5.26
CA ALA A 178 -1.50 60.84 -5.69
C ALA A 178 -2.41 59.98 -4.79
N ASP A 179 -2.62 60.34 -3.52
CA ASP A 179 -3.38 59.56 -2.53
C ASP A 179 -4.69 60.23 -2.08
N VAL A 180 -5.77 59.42 -2.00
CA VAL A 180 -7.00 59.73 -1.25
C VAL A 180 -7.06 58.85 0.00
N LEU A 181 -7.12 59.47 1.18
CA LEU A 181 -6.97 58.82 2.49
C LEU A 181 -8.31 58.72 3.24
N PHE A 182 -8.83 57.50 3.44
CA PHE A 182 -9.94 57.24 4.35
C PHE A 182 -9.42 57.03 5.77
N LYS A 183 -10.01 57.73 6.75
CA LYS A 183 -9.57 57.68 8.15
C LYS A 183 -10.71 57.49 9.15
N ASP A 184 -10.43 56.72 10.20
CA ASP A 184 -11.23 56.63 11.41
C ASP A 184 -10.34 56.88 12.64
N GLY A 185 -10.81 57.67 13.61
CA GLY A 185 -10.04 58.06 14.80
C GLY A 185 -8.69 58.77 14.55
N GLY A 186 -8.38 59.13 13.30
CA GLY A 186 -7.06 59.61 12.85
C GLY A 186 -6.17 58.54 12.20
N THR A 187 -6.50 57.26 12.36
CA THR A 187 -5.88 56.11 11.71
C THR A 187 -6.33 56.03 10.24
N THR A 188 -5.42 55.81 9.30
CA THR A 188 -5.81 55.51 7.91
C THR A 188 -6.36 54.09 7.84
N ILE A 189 -7.59 53.93 7.38
CA ILE A 189 -8.26 52.61 7.23
C ILE A 189 -8.19 52.09 5.79
N ALA A 190 -8.17 52.99 4.81
CA ALA A 190 -7.89 52.66 3.42
C ALA A 190 -7.24 53.84 2.69
N THR A 191 -6.44 53.55 1.67
CA THR A 191 -5.91 54.54 0.72
C THR A 191 -6.27 54.12 -0.70
N LEU A 192 -6.69 55.08 -1.53
CA LEU A 192 -6.72 54.95 -2.98
C LEU A 192 -5.53 55.72 -3.54
N SER A 193 -4.64 55.05 -4.26
CA SER A 193 -3.35 55.61 -4.69
C SER A 193 -3.14 55.45 -6.19
N ASN A 194 -2.57 56.47 -6.85
CA ASN A 194 -1.98 56.35 -8.17
C ASN A 194 -0.50 55.92 -8.05
N SER A 195 -0.22 54.62 -8.24
CA SER A 195 1.13 54.08 -8.25
C SER A 195 1.61 53.85 -9.68
N SER A 196 2.36 54.80 -10.24
CA SER A 196 2.93 54.69 -11.60
C SER A 196 1.88 54.49 -12.73
N SER A 197 0.65 55.02 -12.55
CA SER A 197 -0.57 54.81 -13.34
C SER A 197 -1.44 53.60 -12.96
N ASP A 198 -0.98 52.73 -12.06
CA ASP A 198 -1.83 51.68 -11.48
C ASP A 198 -2.71 52.27 -10.36
N PHE A 199 -4.01 51.93 -10.39
CA PHE A 199 -4.95 52.27 -9.33
C PHE A 199 -4.84 51.24 -8.19
N VAL A 200 -4.21 51.64 -7.10
CA VAL A 200 -3.94 50.76 -5.94
C VAL A 200 -4.93 51.07 -4.82
N ILE A 201 -5.51 50.02 -4.25
CA ILE A 201 -6.29 50.09 -3.01
C ILE A 201 -5.47 49.41 -1.91
N THR A 202 -5.17 50.15 -0.84
CA THR A 202 -4.42 49.63 0.32
C THR A 202 -5.30 49.66 1.55
N THR A 203 -5.47 48.54 2.28
CA THR A 203 -6.06 48.58 3.63
C THR A 203 -5.00 49.06 4.63
N GLY A 204 -5.33 50.11 5.37
CA GLY A 204 -4.36 50.86 6.19
C GLY A 204 -4.13 50.33 7.60
N VAL A 205 -4.81 49.24 7.98
CA VAL A 205 -4.75 48.62 9.32
C VAL A 205 -4.27 47.19 9.20
N GLN A 206 -3.32 46.82 10.07
CA GLN A 206 -2.78 45.47 10.18
C GLN A 206 -3.89 44.42 10.32
N ASP A 207 -3.76 43.35 9.52
CA ASP A 207 -4.63 42.17 9.52
C ASP A 207 -6.12 42.55 9.30
N LYS A 208 -6.39 43.57 8.48
CA LYS A 208 -7.76 43.97 8.09
C LYS A 208 -7.97 43.86 6.60
N ASP A 209 -9.08 43.22 6.27
CA ASP A 209 -9.35 42.66 4.95
C ASP A 209 -9.99 43.70 4.02
N PHE A 210 -9.79 43.52 2.72
CA PHE A 210 -10.60 44.24 1.75
C PHE A 210 -11.89 43.45 1.49
N ILE A 211 -13.02 43.98 1.97
CA ILE A 211 -14.32 43.29 1.97
C ILE A 211 -15.28 43.98 1.00
N VAL A 212 -15.58 43.30 -0.11
CA VAL A 212 -16.61 43.71 -1.06
C VAL A 212 -17.96 43.17 -0.59
N LYS A 213 -18.94 44.05 -0.38
CA LYS A 213 -20.30 43.69 0.02
C LYS A 213 -21.32 44.07 -1.04
N GLY A 214 -22.43 43.33 -1.08
CA GLY A 214 -23.59 43.59 -1.93
C GLY A 214 -24.90 43.32 -1.18
N ASP A 215 -26.01 43.56 -1.85
CA ASP A 215 -27.35 43.16 -1.41
C ASP A 215 -27.88 42.09 -2.37
N ASP A 216 -28.20 40.91 -1.85
CA ASP A 216 -28.85 39.82 -2.58
C ASP A 216 -30.24 39.57 -2.00
N GLY A 217 -31.27 39.85 -2.80
CA GLY A 217 -32.68 39.66 -2.42
C GLY A 217 -33.20 40.49 -1.24
N GLY A 218 -32.45 41.49 -0.75
CA GLY A 218 -32.74 42.24 0.48
C GLY A 218 -31.95 41.77 1.70
N ALA A 219 -30.92 40.94 1.51
CA ALA A 219 -29.96 40.54 2.52
C ALA A 219 -28.54 40.97 2.13
N ALA A 220 -27.86 41.69 3.04
CA ALA A 220 -26.48 42.10 2.83
C ALA A 220 -25.52 40.90 2.88
N ILE A 221 -24.82 40.65 1.76
CA ILE A 221 -23.80 39.61 1.63
C ILE A 221 -22.40 40.21 1.56
N THR A 222 -21.39 39.45 2.00
CA THR A 222 -20.02 39.64 1.52
C THR A 222 -19.89 38.85 0.22
N ALA A 223 -19.44 39.48 -0.86
CA ALA A 223 -19.26 38.83 -2.16
C ALA A 223 -17.82 38.31 -2.34
N LEU A 224 -16.84 39.11 -1.90
CA LEU A 224 -15.41 38.81 -1.92
C LEU A 224 -14.76 39.38 -0.65
N THR A 225 -13.93 38.56 0.00
CA THR A 225 -12.93 39.00 0.99
C THR A 225 -11.54 38.77 0.42
N LEU A 226 -10.67 39.78 0.46
CA LEU A 226 -9.21 39.59 0.34
C LEU A 226 -8.64 39.68 1.76
N ASP A 227 -8.36 38.52 2.37
CA ASP A 227 -7.94 38.38 3.75
C ASP A 227 -6.47 38.78 3.90
N MET A 228 -6.20 39.88 4.62
CA MET A 228 -4.83 40.37 4.79
C MET A 228 -4.09 39.65 5.92
N SER A 229 -4.81 39.01 6.85
CA SER A 229 -4.23 38.15 7.88
C SER A 229 -3.75 36.81 7.31
N ALA A 230 -4.41 36.33 6.24
CA ALA A 230 -4.04 35.17 5.44
C ALA A 230 -3.26 35.55 4.16
N ALA A 231 -2.38 36.56 4.25
CA ALA A 231 -1.44 36.97 3.21
C ALA A 231 -2.06 37.32 1.83
N GLY A 232 -3.30 37.79 1.80
CA GLY A 232 -4.02 38.18 0.59
C GLY A 232 -4.99 37.13 0.04
N ALA A 233 -5.30 36.06 0.79
CA ALA A 233 -6.18 34.98 0.35
C ALA A 233 -7.57 35.49 -0.07
N ALA A 234 -7.99 35.12 -1.28
CA ALA A 234 -9.28 35.52 -1.85
C ALA A 234 -10.37 34.50 -1.54
N SER A 235 -11.41 34.92 -0.81
CA SER A 235 -12.60 34.10 -0.51
C SER A 235 -13.81 34.68 -1.22
N PHE A 236 -14.41 33.90 -2.13
CA PHE A 236 -15.64 34.25 -2.85
C PHE A 236 -16.84 33.53 -2.22
N ASN A 237 -17.95 34.23 -2.02
CA ASN A 237 -19.17 33.68 -1.42
C ASN A 237 -20.00 32.80 -2.39
N SER A 238 -19.55 32.62 -3.63
CA SER A 238 -20.19 31.77 -4.64
C SER A 238 -19.21 31.40 -5.75
N THR A 239 -19.67 30.62 -6.73
CA THR A 239 -18.86 30.04 -7.82
C THR A 239 -18.10 31.10 -8.64
N VAL A 240 -16.80 30.89 -8.82
CA VAL A 240 -15.94 31.68 -9.71
C VAL A 240 -16.00 31.13 -11.14
N THR A 241 -16.38 31.96 -12.11
CA THR A 241 -16.42 31.57 -13.53
C THR A 241 -15.17 32.03 -14.27
N ALA A 242 -14.23 31.12 -14.51
CA ALA A 242 -12.96 31.40 -15.18
C ALA A 242 -12.91 30.78 -16.60
N ASN A 243 -13.53 31.46 -17.57
CA ASN A 243 -13.68 30.96 -18.95
C ASN A 243 -12.38 30.89 -19.78
N ALA A 244 -11.25 31.38 -19.24
CA ALA A 244 -9.91 31.28 -19.82
C ALA A 244 -9.00 30.29 -19.04
N GLY A 245 -9.58 29.53 -18.10
CA GLY A 245 -8.85 28.68 -17.15
C GLY A 245 -8.38 29.43 -15.90
N VAL A 246 -7.89 28.68 -14.92
CA VAL A 246 -7.21 29.20 -13.72
C VAL A 246 -5.84 28.54 -13.64
N ILE A 247 -4.79 29.33 -13.39
CA ILE A 247 -3.48 28.77 -13.04
C ILE A 247 -3.46 28.59 -11.53
N VAL A 248 -3.47 27.33 -11.10
CA VAL A 248 -3.32 26.90 -9.71
C VAL A 248 -2.12 25.97 -9.61
N ASP A 249 -1.41 26.04 -8.49
CA ASP A 249 -0.21 25.23 -8.22
C ASP A 249 -0.62 23.81 -7.79
N ASN A 250 -1.32 23.71 -6.66
CA ASN A 250 -1.96 22.47 -6.18
C ASN A 250 -3.48 22.64 -6.23
N ILE A 251 -4.19 21.65 -6.81
CA ILE A 251 -5.66 21.64 -6.86
C ILE A 251 -6.21 20.99 -5.58
N THR A 252 -6.55 21.81 -4.58
CA THR A 252 -7.34 21.36 -3.43
C THR A 252 -8.82 21.56 -3.72
N ILE A 253 -9.62 20.52 -3.48
CA ILE A 253 -11.07 20.55 -3.70
C ILE A 253 -11.74 20.22 -2.36
N ASP A 254 -12.55 21.16 -1.87
CA ASP A 254 -13.35 21.06 -0.64
C ASP A 254 -14.75 20.46 -0.89
N GLY A 255 -15.19 20.47 -2.15
CA GLY A 255 -16.28 19.65 -2.67
C GLY A 255 -15.87 18.19 -2.97
N THR A 256 -16.81 17.41 -3.51
CA THR A 256 -16.66 15.94 -3.67
C THR A 256 -16.32 15.47 -5.09
N GLU A 257 -16.09 16.37 -6.05
CA GLU A 257 -16.08 16.02 -7.49
C GLU A 257 -15.22 16.96 -8.34
N ILE A 258 -14.55 16.40 -9.35
CA ILE A 258 -13.97 17.12 -10.49
C ILE A 258 -14.91 16.90 -11.68
N ASP A 259 -15.80 17.85 -11.95
CA ASP A 259 -16.71 17.78 -13.12
C ASP A 259 -16.17 18.58 -14.31
N LEU A 260 -16.36 18.03 -15.51
CA LEU A 260 -16.12 18.68 -16.79
C LEU A 260 -17.38 18.53 -17.65
N SER A 261 -18.23 19.57 -17.62
CA SER A 261 -19.55 19.58 -18.28
C SER A 261 -19.61 19.20 -19.78
N SER A 262 -18.47 19.18 -20.50
CA SER A 262 -18.35 18.54 -21.82
C SER A 262 -16.89 18.35 -22.23
N GLY A 263 -16.56 17.21 -22.83
CA GLY A 263 -15.22 16.88 -23.34
C GLY A 263 -14.50 15.86 -22.47
N ASP A 264 -13.21 15.64 -22.74
CA ASP A 264 -12.38 14.66 -22.03
C ASP A 264 -11.62 15.34 -20.88
N LEU A 265 -11.74 14.82 -19.66
CA LEU A 265 -10.91 15.25 -18.52
C LEU A 265 -9.55 14.55 -18.60
N THR A 266 -8.52 15.27 -19.04
CA THR A 266 -7.15 14.73 -19.15
C THR A 266 -6.38 14.87 -17.84
N LEU A 267 -6.11 13.74 -17.18
CA LEU A 267 -5.09 13.65 -16.12
C LEU A 267 -3.73 13.40 -16.78
N ASP A 268 -2.97 14.48 -17.03
CA ASP A 268 -1.62 14.43 -17.60
C ASP A 268 -0.60 14.94 -16.58
N ALA A 269 0.41 14.13 -16.28
CA ALA A 269 1.43 14.41 -15.28
C ALA A 269 2.81 14.00 -15.80
N ALA A 270 3.82 14.82 -15.53
CA ALA A 270 5.22 14.52 -15.88
C ALA A 270 5.90 13.51 -14.92
N GLY A 271 5.16 13.04 -13.92
CA GLY A 271 5.49 11.98 -12.98
C GLY A 271 4.26 11.12 -12.72
N ASP A 272 4.19 10.43 -11.59
CA ASP A 272 3.12 9.48 -11.29
C ASP A 272 1.78 10.16 -10.92
N ILE A 273 0.67 9.48 -11.25
CA ILE A 273 -0.68 9.84 -10.82
C ILE A 273 -1.06 8.90 -9.65
N VAL A 274 -1.18 9.46 -8.45
CA VAL A 274 -1.55 8.71 -7.24
C VAL A 274 -3.06 8.86 -7.01
N LEU A 275 -3.77 7.73 -6.96
CA LEU A 275 -5.21 7.66 -6.64
C LEU A 275 -5.39 7.01 -5.27
N ASP A 276 -5.09 7.76 -4.22
CA ASP A 276 -5.23 7.30 -2.83
C ASP A 276 -6.68 7.47 -2.37
N ALA A 277 -7.31 6.35 -1.99
CA ALA A 277 -8.74 6.29 -1.72
C ALA A 277 -9.01 5.54 -0.40
N ASP A 278 -9.23 6.30 0.68
CA ASP A 278 -9.60 5.77 2.01
C ASP A 278 -10.79 4.78 1.98
N GLY A 279 -11.70 4.98 1.02
CA GLY A 279 -12.85 4.09 0.77
C GLY A 279 -12.53 2.79 0.05
N ALA A 280 -11.25 2.48 -0.18
CA ALA A 280 -10.68 1.31 -0.88
C ALA A 280 -11.07 1.10 -2.36
N ASP A 281 -12.13 1.74 -2.87
CA ASP A 281 -12.60 1.63 -4.26
C ASP A 281 -12.34 2.90 -5.10
N VAL A 282 -11.63 2.76 -6.22
CA VAL A 282 -11.65 3.71 -7.35
C VAL A 282 -12.68 3.22 -8.37
N PHE A 283 -13.74 4.00 -8.61
CA PHE A 283 -14.85 3.60 -9.48
C PHE A 283 -14.73 4.12 -10.92
N LEU A 284 -14.90 3.22 -11.88
CA LEU A 284 -15.04 3.55 -13.31
C LEU A 284 -16.54 3.58 -13.67
N LYS A 285 -17.03 4.74 -14.10
CA LYS A 285 -18.46 4.99 -14.36
C LYS A 285 -18.72 5.51 -15.78
N ASP A 286 -19.88 5.15 -16.32
CA ASP A 286 -20.47 5.72 -17.53
C ASP A 286 -21.92 6.10 -17.23
N ALA A 287 -22.35 7.31 -17.61
CA ALA A 287 -23.67 7.88 -17.31
C ALA A 287 -24.14 7.68 -15.85
N GLY A 288 -23.21 7.78 -14.88
CA GLY A 288 -23.46 7.54 -13.45
C GLY A 288 -23.51 6.07 -13.00
N THR A 289 -23.45 5.11 -13.94
CA THR A 289 -23.46 3.66 -13.68
C THR A 289 -22.02 3.13 -13.61
N THR A 290 -21.65 2.43 -12.55
CA THR A 290 -20.34 1.78 -12.41
C THR A 290 -20.19 0.62 -13.40
N TYR A 291 -19.27 0.75 -14.37
CA TYR A 291 -18.89 -0.34 -15.29
C TYR A 291 -17.64 -1.11 -14.83
N GLY A 292 -16.90 -0.60 -13.83
CA GLY A 292 -15.85 -1.34 -13.15
C GLY A 292 -15.31 -0.63 -11.90
N SER A 293 -14.42 -1.28 -11.16
CA SER A 293 -13.67 -0.65 -10.07
C SER A 293 -12.27 -1.24 -9.94
N LEU A 294 -11.34 -0.43 -9.43
CA LEU A 294 -10.07 -0.88 -8.86
C LEU A 294 -10.24 -0.85 -7.33
N THR A 295 -10.13 -2.01 -6.69
CA THR A 295 -10.50 -2.20 -5.29
C THR A 295 -9.30 -2.73 -4.51
N ASN A 296 -8.92 -2.06 -3.43
CA ASN A 296 -8.04 -2.65 -2.42
C ASN A 296 -8.87 -3.61 -1.54
N SER A 297 -8.43 -4.85 -1.38
CA SER A 297 -8.98 -5.79 -0.41
C SER A 297 -7.84 -6.54 0.29
N SER A 298 -7.58 -6.19 1.56
CA SER A 298 -6.46 -6.73 2.36
C SER A 298 -5.07 -6.57 1.70
N GLY A 299 -4.86 -5.46 0.98
CA GLY A 299 -3.64 -5.16 0.21
C GLY A 299 -3.67 -5.65 -1.24
N ASN A 300 -4.60 -6.55 -1.58
CA ASN A 300 -4.72 -7.13 -2.91
C ASN A 300 -5.49 -6.17 -3.83
N LEU A 301 -5.01 -5.95 -5.07
CA LEU A 301 -5.77 -5.24 -6.09
C LEU A 301 -6.82 -6.17 -6.72
N ILE A 302 -8.09 -5.83 -6.59
CA ILE A 302 -9.20 -6.50 -7.26
C ILE A 302 -9.75 -5.57 -8.34
N ILE A 303 -9.64 -5.99 -9.61
CA ILE A 303 -10.31 -5.33 -10.73
C ILE A 303 -11.71 -5.94 -10.86
N LYS A 304 -12.75 -5.12 -10.71
CA LYS A 304 -14.15 -5.51 -10.96
C LYS A 304 -14.64 -5.04 -12.32
N SER A 305 -15.44 -5.89 -12.98
CA SER A 305 -16.32 -5.53 -14.10
C SER A 305 -17.74 -5.42 -13.56
N GLY A 306 -18.33 -4.22 -13.60
CA GLY A 306 -19.54 -3.89 -12.86
C GLY A 306 -19.37 -4.17 -11.37
N THR A 307 -20.20 -5.05 -10.81
CA THR A 307 -20.10 -5.54 -9.43
C THR A 307 -19.34 -6.87 -9.29
N THR A 308 -19.00 -7.53 -10.40
CA THR A 308 -18.31 -8.83 -10.38
C THR A 308 -16.80 -8.65 -10.41
N THR A 309 -16.06 -9.33 -9.53
CA THR A 309 -14.61 -9.49 -9.67
C THR A 309 -14.29 -10.05 -11.05
N ALA A 310 -13.41 -9.38 -11.79
CA ALA A 310 -12.85 -9.88 -13.05
C ALA A 310 -11.47 -10.51 -12.79
N ALA A 311 -10.61 -9.81 -12.03
CA ALA A 311 -9.29 -10.28 -11.63
C ALA A 311 -8.99 -9.90 -10.17
N THR A 312 -8.35 -10.80 -9.41
CA THR A 312 -7.74 -10.52 -8.11
C THR A 312 -6.22 -10.73 -8.24
N PHE A 313 -5.44 -9.68 -8.00
CA PHE A 313 -3.99 -9.69 -7.94
C PHE A 313 -3.57 -9.87 -6.47
N SER A 314 -3.18 -11.10 -6.11
CA SER A 314 -2.82 -11.49 -4.75
C SER A 314 -1.37 -11.95 -4.68
N GLY A 315 -0.48 -11.04 -4.27
CA GLY A 315 0.97 -11.23 -4.36
C GLY A 315 1.39 -11.43 -5.81
N ALA A 316 2.17 -12.47 -6.08
CA ALA A 316 2.57 -12.83 -7.45
C ALA A 316 1.45 -13.48 -8.30
N ASN A 317 0.32 -13.86 -7.70
CA ASN A 317 -0.74 -14.64 -8.37
C ASN A 317 -1.89 -13.77 -8.86
N VAL A 318 -2.47 -14.12 -10.02
CA VAL A 318 -3.67 -13.45 -10.55
C VAL A 318 -4.79 -14.47 -10.73
N THR A 319 -5.87 -14.32 -9.93
CA THR A 319 -7.08 -15.14 -10.07
C THR A 319 -8.07 -14.44 -10.99
N LEU A 320 -8.39 -15.05 -12.13
CA LEU A 320 -9.38 -14.55 -13.09
C LEU A 320 -10.71 -15.31 -12.92
N ALA A 321 -11.81 -14.58 -12.74
CA ALA A 321 -13.12 -15.16 -12.38
C ALA A 321 -13.95 -15.65 -13.59
N GLY A 322 -13.35 -15.72 -14.79
CA GLY A 322 -14.03 -16.07 -16.03
C GLY A 322 -13.05 -16.41 -17.16
N THR A 323 -13.58 -16.66 -18.36
CA THR A 323 -12.80 -17.14 -19.51
C THR A 323 -11.69 -16.16 -19.95
N VAL A 324 -10.46 -16.65 -19.99
CA VAL A 324 -9.27 -15.85 -20.35
C VAL A 324 -9.03 -15.86 -21.86
N GLY A 325 -9.62 -14.88 -22.57
CA GLY A 325 -9.35 -14.66 -23.99
C GLY A 325 -7.94 -14.12 -24.21
N SER A 326 -6.99 -14.99 -24.58
CA SER A 326 -5.57 -14.67 -24.75
C SER A 326 -4.99 -15.31 -26.02
N GLY A 327 -3.73 -14.98 -26.34
CA GLY A 327 -2.97 -15.60 -27.44
C GLY A 327 -2.33 -16.92 -26.99
N ALA A 328 -1.00 -17.00 -27.05
CA ALA A 328 -0.28 -18.03 -26.31
C ALA A 328 -0.27 -17.68 -24.81
N ILE A 329 -0.58 -18.64 -23.95
CA ILE A 329 -0.41 -18.52 -22.49
C ILE A 329 1.03 -18.92 -22.14
N THR A 330 1.94 -17.96 -22.15
CA THR A 330 3.35 -18.19 -21.79
C THR A 330 3.54 -18.11 -20.29
N SER A 331 3.46 -19.25 -19.60
CA SER A 331 3.72 -19.39 -18.17
C SER A 331 5.13 -19.92 -17.93
N THR A 332 5.81 -19.42 -16.88
CA THR A 332 7.06 -20.02 -16.36
C THR A 332 6.81 -21.08 -15.28
N GLY A 333 5.55 -21.36 -14.96
CA GLY A 333 5.10 -22.43 -14.06
C GLY A 333 3.95 -23.23 -14.66
N THR A 334 3.36 -24.16 -13.91
CA THR A 334 2.31 -25.05 -14.41
C THR A 334 1.03 -24.31 -14.80
N VAL A 335 0.35 -24.78 -15.86
CA VAL A 335 -1.01 -24.37 -16.23
C VAL A 335 -1.97 -25.46 -15.77
N GLN A 336 -2.82 -25.15 -14.79
CA GLN A 336 -3.70 -26.11 -14.14
C GLN A 336 -5.18 -25.77 -14.38
N GLY A 337 -6.01 -26.79 -14.57
CA GLY A 337 -7.45 -26.66 -14.72
C GLY A 337 -8.14 -28.03 -14.67
N THR A 338 -9.39 -28.06 -14.20
CA THR A 338 -10.19 -29.30 -14.07
C THR A 338 -10.53 -29.95 -15.41
N THR A 339 -10.45 -29.19 -16.50
CA THR A 339 -10.49 -29.68 -17.89
C THR A 339 -9.74 -28.67 -18.74
N ILE A 340 -8.79 -29.13 -19.56
CA ILE A 340 -8.04 -28.28 -20.49
C ILE A 340 -8.43 -28.69 -21.91
N THR A 341 -9.12 -27.81 -22.63
CA THR A 341 -9.67 -28.09 -23.97
C THR A 341 -8.88 -27.33 -25.04
N ALA A 342 -8.00 -28.01 -25.78
CA ALA A 342 -7.39 -27.45 -26.98
C ALA A 342 -8.39 -27.48 -28.15
N THR A 343 -8.57 -26.35 -28.85
CA THR A 343 -9.47 -26.25 -30.02
C THR A 343 -8.85 -26.79 -31.31
N THR A 344 -7.52 -26.93 -31.35
CA THR A 344 -6.75 -27.40 -32.51
C THR A 344 -5.77 -28.51 -32.15
N ALA A 345 -4.80 -28.21 -31.29
CA ALA A 345 -3.80 -29.15 -30.77
C ALA A 345 -3.16 -28.61 -29.49
N PHE A 346 -2.57 -29.49 -28.68
CA PHE A 346 -1.46 -29.13 -27.82
C PHE A 346 -0.19 -29.15 -28.66
N VAL A 347 0.62 -28.10 -28.62
CA VAL A 347 1.79 -27.92 -29.49
C VAL A 347 3.02 -27.67 -28.62
N PRO A 348 4.09 -28.49 -28.72
CA PRO A 348 5.34 -28.25 -28.02
C PRO A 348 6.09 -27.05 -28.63
N ASP A 349 7.07 -26.52 -27.92
CA ASP A 349 7.90 -25.40 -28.39
C ASP A 349 8.90 -25.79 -29.49
N ALA A 350 9.27 -27.07 -29.56
CA ALA A 350 10.01 -27.70 -30.65
C ALA A 350 9.55 -29.17 -30.86
N SER A 351 9.94 -29.78 -31.98
CA SER A 351 9.97 -31.25 -32.08
C SER A 351 10.86 -31.82 -30.96
N ASP A 352 10.39 -32.87 -30.28
CA ASP A 352 10.98 -33.42 -29.05
C ASP A 352 11.19 -32.40 -27.90
N GLY A 353 10.55 -31.22 -27.97
CA GLY A 353 10.77 -30.12 -27.01
C GLY A 353 10.01 -30.26 -25.68
N ALA A 354 8.78 -30.78 -25.71
CA ALA A 354 7.94 -30.93 -24.52
C ALA A 354 7.15 -32.24 -24.51
N ALA A 355 7.17 -32.93 -23.36
CA ALA A 355 6.49 -34.20 -23.14
C ALA A 355 5.01 -34.04 -22.73
N LEU A 356 4.21 -35.08 -22.97
CA LEU A 356 2.85 -35.20 -22.44
C LEU A 356 2.88 -35.86 -21.05
N GLY A 357 2.99 -35.04 -20.00
CA GLY A 357 3.15 -35.49 -18.62
C GLY A 357 4.62 -35.57 -18.20
N THR A 358 4.89 -36.16 -17.03
CA THR A 358 6.24 -36.40 -16.50
C THR A 358 6.33 -37.77 -15.83
N SER A 359 7.54 -38.23 -15.50
CA SER A 359 7.80 -39.47 -14.74
C SER A 359 7.30 -39.47 -13.29
N SER A 360 6.43 -38.53 -12.92
CA SER A 360 5.78 -38.45 -11.60
C SER A 360 4.37 -37.85 -11.68
N LEU A 361 3.91 -37.44 -12.87
CA LEU A 361 2.59 -36.87 -13.14
C LEU A 361 2.13 -37.37 -14.53
N GLU A 362 1.49 -38.53 -14.52
CA GLU A 362 1.10 -39.30 -15.70
C GLU A 362 -0.40 -39.12 -16.00
N PHE A 363 -0.81 -39.40 -17.25
CA PHE A 363 -2.23 -39.46 -17.62
C PHE A 363 -2.81 -40.83 -17.25
N SER A 364 -3.92 -40.85 -16.49
CA SER A 364 -4.69 -42.07 -16.17
C SER A 364 -5.16 -42.81 -17.44
N ASP A 365 -5.67 -42.06 -18.42
CA ASP A 365 -6.30 -42.59 -19.62
C ASP A 365 -6.04 -41.65 -20.80
N LEU A 366 -5.87 -42.22 -22.00
CA LEU A 366 -5.76 -41.48 -23.27
C LEU A 366 -6.96 -41.81 -24.16
N PHE A 367 -7.95 -40.91 -24.18
CA PHE A 367 -9.14 -41.06 -25.03
C PHE A 367 -8.88 -40.51 -26.45
N LEU A 368 -8.99 -41.38 -27.44
CA LEU A 368 -8.84 -41.06 -28.87
C LEU A 368 -10.15 -41.32 -29.63
N ALA A 369 -10.35 -40.62 -30.74
CA ALA A 369 -11.55 -40.75 -31.57
C ALA A 369 -11.45 -41.90 -32.59
N ASP A 370 -12.55 -42.21 -33.27
CA ASP A 370 -12.56 -43.06 -34.45
C ASP A 370 -11.66 -42.48 -35.56
N ALA A 371 -10.84 -43.33 -36.19
CA ALA A 371 -9.81 -42.93 -37.17
C ALA A 371 -8.76 -41.92 -36.65
N ALA A 372 -8.62 -41.76 -35.32
CA ALA A 372 -7.50 -41.05 -34.74
C ALA A 372 -6.17 -41.79 -35.02
N VAL A 373 -5.09 -41.01 -35.17
CA VAL A 373 -3.76 -41.50 -35.50
C VAL A 373 -2.75 -40.95 -34.51
N ILE A 374 -1.98 -41.84 -33.87
CA ILE A 374 -0.75 -41.47 -33.16
C ILE A 374 0.38 -41.51 -34.18
N ASN A 375 1.01 -40.38 -34.45
CA ASN A 375 2.19 -40.30 -35.32
C ASN A 375 3.44 -40.33 -34.45
N LEU A 376 4.45 -41.10 -34.86
CA LEU A 376 5.70 -41.33 -34.12
C LEU A 376 6.89 -40.98 -35.03
N GLY A 377 7.88 -40.28 -34.49
CA GLY A 377 9.05 -39.76 -35.21
C GLY A 377 8.90 -38.31 -35.69
N ASP A 378 10.05 -37.61 -35.80
CA ASP A 378 10.14 -36.20 -36.24
C ASP A 378 9.65 -35.97 -37.68
N ASP A 379 9.63 -37.03 -38.49
CA ASP A 379 9.13 -37.13 -39.86
C ASP A 379 7.78 -37.86 -39.98
N GLN A 380 7.26 -38.40 -38.86
CA GLN A 380 6.00 -39.15 -38.76
C GLN A 380 5.97 -40.48 -39.54
N ASP A 381 7.14 -41.10 -39.74
CA ASP A 381 7.30 -42.34 -40.54
C ASP A 381 6.50 -43.55 -39.98
N VAL A 382 6.21 -43.61 -38.68
CA VAL A 382 5.40 -44.69 -38.06
C VAL A 382 4.09 -44.13 -37.52
N THR A 383 2.96 -44.73 -37.90
CA THR A 383 1.62 -44.28 -37.48
C THR A 383 0.79 -45.42 -36.90
N ILE A 384 0.18 -45.20 -35.73
CA ILE A 384 -0.79 -46.10 -35.11
C ILE A 384 -2.19 -45.54 -35.34
N THR A 385 -2.98 -46.17 -36.21
CA THR A 385 -4.34 -45.74 -36.57
C THR A 385 -5.39 -46.58 -35.84
N HIS A 386 -6.35 -45.93 -35.17
CA HIS A 386 -7.53 -46.61 -34.64
C HIS A 386 -8.54 -46.92 -35.75
N VAL A 387 -8.82 -48.19 -36.00
CA VAL A 387 -9.83 -48.65 -36.96
C VAL A 387 -11.11 -48.99 -36.20
N ALA A 388 -12.11 -48.12 -36.33
CA ALA A 388 -13.38 -48.19 -35.60
C ALA A 388 -14.03 -49.60 -35.67
N ASP A 389 -14.54 -50.05 -34.52
CA ASP A 389 -15.12 -51.38 -34.28
C ASP A 389 -14.23 -52.60 -34.65
N THR A 390 -12.97 -52.38 -35.04
CA THR A 390 -12.14 -53.40 -35.70
C THR A 390 -10.79 -53.63 -34.99
N GLY A 391 -10.08 -52.57 -34.57
CA GLY A 391 -8.81 -52.69 -33.87
C GLY A 391 -7.81 -51.56 -34.17
N ILE A 392 -6.53 -51.91 -34.25
CA ILE A 392 -5.41 -51.00 -34.47
C ILE A 392 -4.65 -51.39 -35.74
N LEU A 393 -4.26 -50.41 -36.55
CA LEU A 393 -3.55 -50.58 -37.81
C LEU A 393 -2.25 -49.77 -37.83
N LEU A 394 -1.15 -50.40 -38.22
CA LEU A 394 0.11 -49.75 -38.55
C LEU A 394 0.17 -49.40 -40.05
N ASN A 395 0.98 -48.40 -40.42
CA ASN A 395 1.16 -48.02 -41.82
C ASN A 395 2.15 -48.93 -42.58
N ALA A 396 1.74 -49.42 -43.75
CA ALA A 396 2.60 -50.16 -44.69
C ALA A 396 3.35 -51.33 -44.02
N ALA A 397 4.69 -51.29 -43.99
CA ALA A 397 5.55 -52.31 -43.39
C ALA A 397 6.07 -51.91 -41.99
N SER A 398 5.44 -50.93 -41.32
CA SER A 398 5.69 -50.64 -39.91
C SER A 398 5.25 -51.81 -39.03
N VAL A 399 5.99 -52.05 -37.96
CA VAL A 399 5.84 -53.23 -37.09
C VAL A 399 5.81 -52.81 -35.61
N ILE A 400 5.18 -53.62 -34.75
CA ILE A 400 5.34 -53.45 -33.30
C ILE A 400 6.70 -54.04 -32.94
N GLN A 401 7.64 -53.21 -32.52
CA GLN A 401 8.97 -53.61 -32.05
C GLN A 401 8.97 -53.82 -30.54
N PHE A 402 9.70 -54.83 -30.05
CA PHE A 402 9.88 -55.11 -28.64
C PHE A 402 11.37 -55.15 -28.30
N ARG A 403 11.82 -54.29 -27.38
CA ARG A 403 13.21 -54.19 -26.87
C ARG A 403 14.24 -53.67 -27.88
N ASP A 404 14.19 -54.13 -29.12
CA ASP A 404 15.09 -53.79 -30.23
C ASP A 404 14.34 -53.83 -31.58
N SER A 405 15.06 -53.68 -32.69
CA SER A 405 14.48 -53.52 -34.02
C SER A 405 14.16 -54.81 -34.78
N GLY A 406 14.53 -55.99 -34.25
CA GLY A 406 14.39 -57.27 -34.94
C GLY A 406 13.39 -58.24 -34.30
N LEU A 407 13.11 -58.09 -33.00
CA LEU A 407 11.98 -58.74 -32.34
C LEU A 407 10.68 -57.94 -32.62
N THR A 408 9.85 -58.43 -33.55
CA THR A 408 8.73 -57.65 -34.12
C THR A 408 7.46 -58.47 -34.39
N ILE A 409 6.31 -57.78 -34.43
CA ILE A 409 5.05 -58.31 -35.00
C ILE A 409 4.63 -57.40 -36.16
N GLY A 410 4.39 -57.99 -37.33
CA GLY A 410 4.17 -57.26 -38.58
C GLY A 410 3.54 -58.10 -39.69
N SER A 411 3.62 -57.59 -40.92
CA SER A 411 3.11 -58.28 -42.12
C SER A 411 3.90 -57.81 -43.34
N ASN A 412 4.62 -58.72 -44.00
CA ASN A 412 5.37 -58.40 -45.22
C ASN A 412 4.47 -58.27 -46.47
N ALA A 413 3.28 -58.87 -46.47
CA ALA A 413 2.32 -58.88 -47.57
C ALA A 413 0.87 -59.15 -47.10
N ASP A 414 -0.12 -58.72 -47.88
CA ASP A 414 -1.55 -58.94 -47.58
C ASP A 414 -1.89 -60.43 -47.45
N GLY A 415 -2.51 -60.80 -46.33
CA GLY A 415 -2.81 -62.18 -45.94
C GLY A 415 -1.71 -62.88 -45.13
N ASP A 416 -0.55 -62.24 -44.90
CA ASP A 416 0.55 -62.78 -44.08
C ASP A 416 0.60 -62.12 -42.68
N LEU A 417 1.11 -62.85 -41.69
CA LEU A 417 1.30 -62.37 -40.31
C LEU A 417 2.64 -62.86 -39.78
N ASP A 418 3.63 -61.98 -39.83
CA ASP A 418 4.97 -62.22 -39.32
C ASP A 418 5.01 -61.95 -37.81
N ILE A 419 5.39 -62.97 -37.04
CA ILE A 419 5.97 -62.79 -35.72
C ILE A 419 7.45 -63.14 -35.88
N VAL A 420 8.34 -62.17 -35.68
CA VAL A 420 9.77 -62.28 -35.96
C VAL A 420 10.56 -62.06 -34.68
N SER A 421 11.65 -62.82 -34.54
CA SER A 421 12.56 -62.80 -33.41
C SER A 421 13.99 -62.95 -33.94
N ASP A 422 14.86 -61.99 -33.66
CA ASP A 422 16.21 -61.88 -34.22
C ASP A 422 17.33 -62.33 -33.26
N GLY A 423 17.09 -62.21 -31.94
CA GLY A 423 18.04 -62.55 -30.90
C GLY A 423 18.34 -64.05 -30.84
N THR A 424 19.58 -64.41 -30.51
CA THR A 424 20.02 -65.80 -30.26
C THR A 424 19.57 -66.31 -28.88
N ALA A 425 18.34 -65.98 -28.48
CA ALA A 425 17.68 -66.47 -27.27
C ALA A 425 17.01 -67.84 -27.54
N VAL A 426 16.83 -68.65 -26.50
CA VAL A 426 16.52 -70.08 -26.65
C VAL A 426 15.09 -70.33 -27.15
N ASP A 427 14.13 -69.58 -26.63
CA ASP A 427 12.76 -69.54 -27.15
C ASP A 427 12.63 -68.24 -27.94
N SER A 428 12.32 -68.35 -29.24
CA SER A 428 12.23 -67.19 -30.13
C SER A 428 10.79 -66.65 -30.23
N ILE A 429 9.80 -67.54 -30.21
CA ILE A 429 8.36 -67.22 -30.17
C ILE A 429 7.65 -68.24 -29.28
N ASN A 430 6.99 -67.80 -28.21
CA ASN A 430 6.13 -68.64 -27.36
C ASN A 430 4.65 -68.35 -27.65
N VAL A 431 3.85 -69.41 -27.84
CA VAL A 431 2.38 -69.33 -27.98
C VAL A 431 1.75 -70.20 -26.91
N GLU A 432 0.86 -69.62 -26.11
CA GLU A 432 0.22 -70.26 -24.94
C GLU A 432 -1.28 -69.91 -24.89
N SER A 433 -2.12 -70.82 -24.41
CA SER A 433 -3.57 -70.62 -24.27
C SER A 433 -4.17 -71.55 -23.21
N ALA A 434 -4.73 -70.94 -22.16
CA ALA A 434 -5.48 -71.65 -21.12
C ALA A 434 -6.77 -72.36 -21.64
N GLY A 435 -7.23 -72.04 -22.85
CA GLY A 435 -8.31 -72.74 -23.54
C GLY A 435 -7.84 -73.89 -24.45
N GLY A 436 -6.54 -74.14 -24.53
CA GLY A 436 -5.90 -74.95 -25.56
C GLY A 436 -5.53 -74.14 -26.81
N ILE A 437 -4.53 -74.63 -27.55
CA ILE A 437 -4.08 -74.05 -28.82
C ILE A 437 -4.55 -74.97 -29.96
N THR A 438 -5.24 -74.42 -30.96
CA THR A 438 -5.68 -75.16 -32.14
C THR A 438 -4.87 -74.73 -33.36
N LEU A 439 -3.96 -75.58 -33.81
CA LEU A 439 -3.17 -75.39 -35.03
C LEU A 439 -3.86 -76.15 -36.19
N ASP A 440 -4.88 -75.53 -36.81
CA ASP A 440 -5.67 -76.14 -37.89
C ASP A 440 -5.10 -75.80 -39.28
N ALA A 441 -4.30 -76.72 -39.82
CA ALA A 441 -3.85 -76.68 -41.21
C ALA A 441 -4.94 -77.24 -42.15
N GLY A 442 -5.87 -76.37 -42.57
CA GLY A 442 -7.12 -76.71 -43.27
C GLY A 442 -7.06 -77.46 -44.62
N THR A 443 -5.92 -78.03 -45.02
CA THR A 443 -5.83 -79.01 -46.10
C THR A 443 -4.97 -80.22 -45.68
N ALA A 444 -5.53 -81.43 -45.79
CA ALA A 444 -4.97 -82.68 -45.28
C ALA A 444 -3.65 -83.16 -45.94
N GLY A 445 -3.05 -82.36 -46.83
CA GLY A 445 -1.73 -82.61 -47.40
C GLY A 445 -0.60 -81.87 -46.70
N SER A 446 -0.88 -80.73 -46.06
CA SER A 446 0.15 -79.84 -45.49
C SER A 446 0.46 -80.18 -44.04
N GLY A 447 -0.55 -80.23 -43.17
CA GLY A 447 -0.38 -80.56 -41.75
C GLY A 447 0.43 -79.53 -40.96
N ILE A 448 1.01 -79.95 -39.84
CA ILE A 448 1.98 -79.16 -39.08
C ILE A 448 3.37 -79.63 -39.47
N ILE A 449 4.26 -78.68 -39.81
CA ILE A 449 5.56 -78.93 -40.43
C ILE A 449 6.67 -78.35 -39.54
N TYR A 450 7.79 -79.06 -39.42
CA TYR A 450 9.03 -78.56 -38.84
C TYR A 450 10.12 -78.56 -39.91
N GLU A 451 10.64 -77.36 -40.20
CA GLU A 451 11.67 -77.06 -41.20
C GLU A 451 12.98 -76.64 -40.53
N ASP A 452 14.11 -76.91 -41.19
CA ASP A 452 15.44 -76.42 -40.83
C ASP A 452 16.13 -75.88 -42.10
N ASP A 453 16.57 -74.61 -42.11
CA ASP A 453 17.06 -73.88 -43.30
C ASP A 453 16.22 -74.07 -44.60
N GLY A 454 14.89 -74.25 -44.46
CA GLY A 454 13.96 -74.49 -45.58
C GLY A 454 13.97 -75.93 -46.13
N THR A 455 14.35 -76.90 -45.29
CA THR A 455 14.23 -78.34 -45.54
C THR A 455 13.28 -79.00 -44.54
N GLU A 456 12.30 -79.75 -45.03
CA GLU A 456 11.35 -80.47 -44.18
C GLU A 456 12.02 -81.60 -43.38
N MET A 457 11.99 -81.49 -42.06
CA MET A 457 12.59 -82.46 -41.13
C MET A 457 11.55 -83.44 -40.57
N MET A 458 10.37 -82.94 -40.19
CA MET A 458 9.28 -83.74 -39.61
C MET A 458 7.91 -83.16 -39.95
N ARG A 459 6.92 -84.05 -40.15
CA ARG A 459 5.50 -83.67 -40.32
C ARG A 459 4.59 -84.40 -39.33
N ILE A 460 3.59 -83.68 -38.81
CA ILE A 460 2.42 -84.25 -38.13
C ILE A 460 1.20 -84.08 -39.03
N HIS A 461 0.56 -85.19 -39.40
CA HIS A 461 -0.61 -85.19 -40.28
C HIS A 461 -1.54 -86.38 -39.98
N ASN A 462 -2.72 -86.43 -40.61
CA ASN A 462 -3.62 -87.57 -40.53
C ASN A 462 -3.72 -88.34 -41.87
N SER A 463 -3.92 -89.65 -41.78
CA SER A 463 -4.21 -90.50 -42.94
C SER A 463 -5.24 -91.56 -42.54
N SER A 464 -6.37 -91.63 -43.23
CA SER A 464 -7.50 -92.51 -42.89
C SER A 464 -7.95 -92.45 -41.41
N SER A 465 -7.80 -91.27 -40.78
CA SER A 465 -8.05 -90.97 -39.37
C SER A 465 -7.01 -91.45 -38.35
N ASP A 466 -5.93 -92.14 -38.78
CA ASP A 466 -4.75 -92.35 -37.93
C ASP A 466 -3.89 -91.07 -37.91
N VAL A 467 -3.32 -90.74 -36.74
CA VAL A 467 -2.35 -89.63 -36.59
C VAL A 467 -0.95 -90.17 -36.84
N ILE A 468 -0.21 -89.52 -37.74
CA ILE A 468 1.11 -89.94 -38.19
C ILE A 468 2.15 -88.88 -37.83
N ILE A 469 3.21 -89.31 -37.14
CA ILE A 469 4.46 -88.59 -36.95
C ILE A 469 5.48 -89.21 -37.90
N GLU A 470 6.03 -88.44 -38.83
CA GLU A 470 6.90 -88.96 -39.89
C GLU A 470 8.23 -88.19 -39.96
N SER A 471 9.35 -88.91 -39.84
CA SER A 471 10.69 -88.43 -40.19
C SER A 471 10.86 -88.48 -41.71
N LYS A 472 11.29 -87.36 -42.32
CA LYS A 472 11.42 -87.25 -43.80
C LYS A 472 12.81 -87.58 -44.33
N VAL A 473 13.80 -87.78 -43.46
CA VAL A 473 15.21 -87.96 -43.84
C VAL A 473 15.65 -89.41 -43.67
N SER A 474 16.28 -89.99 -44.71
CA SER A 474 16.75 -91.39 -44.70
C SER A 474 17.76 -91.64 -43.59
N ASP A 475 17.60 -92.80 -42.92
CA ASP A 475 18.53 -93.29 -41.89
C ASP A 475 18.76 -92.26 -40.76
N LYS A 476 17.72 -91.48 -40.44
CA LYS A 476 17.64 -90.58 -39.28
C LYS A 476 16.55 -91.03 -38.31
N ASP A 477 16.96 -91.13 -37.06
CA ASP A 477 16.14 -91.66 -35.98
C ASP A 477 15.11 -90.64 -35.51
N ILE A 478 13.93 -91.12 -35.11
CA ILE A 478 13.03 -90.31 -34.28
C ILE A 478 13.60 -90.39 -32.87
N ILE A 479 14.47 -89.44 -32.55
CA ILE A 479 15.04 -89.29 -31.22
C ILE A 479 14.06 -88.47 -30.39
N ILE A 480 13.35 -89.11 -29.47
CA ILE A 480 12.60 -88.40 -28.43
C ILE A 480 13.64 -87.87 -27.44
N LYS A 481 14.15 -86.69 -27.76
CA LYS A 481 15.07 -85.95 -26.91
C LYS A 481 14.28 -85.27 -25.81
N GLY A 482 14.34 -85.84 -24.60
CA GLY A 482 14.14 -85.04 -23.42
C GLY A 482 15.38 -84.15 -23.26
N ASN A 483 15.19 -82.87 -22.96
CA ASN A 483 16.25 -82.11 -22.34
C ASN A 483 16.34 -82.63 -20.88
N ASP A 484 17.30 -83.50 -20.58
CA ASP A 484 17.57 -83.96 -19.21
C ASP A 484 18.47 -82.91 -18.55
N GLY A 485 17.88 -81.72 -18.37
CA GLY A 485 18.62 -80.46 -18.44
C GLY A 485 19.20 -80.21 -19.84
N GLY A 486 20.11 -79.24 -19.99
CA GLY A 486 20.70 -78.84 -21.28
C GLY A 486 21.49 -79.93 -22.03
N SER A 487 21.73 -81.08 -21.40
CA SER A 487 22.01 -82.31 -22.12
C SER A 487 20.72 -82.78 -22.81
N THR A 488 20.59 -82.47 -24.10
CA THR A 488 19.56 -83.02 -25.00
C THR A 488 19.70 -84.55 -25.11
N VAL A 489 19.21 -85.25 -24.09
CA VAL A 489 19.34 -86.69 -23.86
C VAL A 489 18.36 -87.43 -24.73
N SER A 490 18.85 -88.45 -25.41
CA SER A 490 18.06 -89.34 -26.25
C SER A 490 17.26 -90.32 -25.40
N ALA A 491 16.32 -89.79 -24.60
CA ALA A 491 15.57 -90.49 -23.57
C ALA A 491 14.90 -91.76 -24.11
N LEU A 492 14.39 -91.66 -25.35
CA LEU A 492 14.15 -92.80 -26.23
C LEU A 492 14.67 -92.49 -27.64
N THR A 493 15.69 -93.24 -28.08
CA THR A 493 16.01 -93.34 -29.51
C THR A 493 15.17 -94.45 -30.12
N LEU A 494 14.37 -94.13 -31.14
CA LEU A 494 13.79 -95.11 -32.06
C LEU A 494 14.74 -95.26 -33.26
N ASP A 495 15.73 -96.15 -33.11
CA ASP A 495 16.82 -96.32 -34.08
C ASP A 495 16.33 -97.01 -35.35
N MET A 496 16.27 -96.25 -36.44
CA MET A 496 15.78 -96.73 -37.73
C MET A 496 16.86 -97.49 -38.50
N SER A 497 18.14 -97.23 -38.20
CA SER A 497 19.27 -97.97 -38.76
C SER A 497 19.40 -99.39 -38.17
N ALA A 498 18.98 -99.57 -36.92
CA ALA A 498 18.93 -100.84 -36.19
C ALA A 498 17.56 -101.54 -36.27
N ALA A 499 16.79 -101.30 -37.35
CA ALA A 499 15.48 -101.91 -37.62
C ALA A 499 14.39 -101.64 -36.56
N GLY A 500 14.37 -100.42 -35.99
CA GLY A 500 13.36 -99.97 -35.03
C GLY A 500 13.70 -100.30 -33.58
N ALA A 501 14.99 -100.39 -33.24
CA ALA A 501 15.41 -100.69 -31.87
C ALA A 501 15.09 -99.52 -30.93
N ALA A 502 14.21 -99.76 -29.96
CA ALA A 502 13.87 -98.80 -28.92
C ALA A 502 14.95 -98.81 -27.81
N SER A 503 15.91 -97.88 -27.91
CA SER A 503 16.94 -97.69 -26.88
C SER A 503 16.54 -96.58 -25.94
N PHE A 504 16.20 -96.94 -24.70
CA PHE A 504 16.06 -95.99 -23.61
C PHE A 504 17.46 -95.69 -23.05
N ASN A 505 17.85 -94.41 -22.97
CA ASN A 505 19.14 -94.01 -22.43
C ASN A 505 19.24 -94.22 -20.90
N ALA A 506 18.10 -94.44 -20.24
CA ALA A 506 17.98 -94.75 -18.81
C ALA A 506 17.04 -95.96 -18.58
N GLY A 507 16.93 -96.40 -17.32
CA GLY A 507 16.12 -97.56 -16.94
C GLY A 507 14.60 -97.40 -17.13
N VAL A 508 13.88 -98.53 -17.18
CA VAL A 508 12.44 -98.58 -17.49
C VAL A 508 11.61 -98.99 -16.26
N THR A 509 10.60 -98.19 -15.93
CA THR A 509 9.60 -98.48 -14.89
C THR A 509 8.38 -99.17 -15.50
N ALA A 510 7.97 -100.33 -14.97
CA ALA A 510 6.79 -101.07 -15.43
C ALA A 510 5.73 -101.22 -14.33
N ASN A 511 4.50 -100.79 -14.60
CA ASN A 511 3.46 -100.57 -13.58
C ASN A 511 2.74 -101.84 -13.08
N ALA A 512 3.15 -103.03 -13.53
CA ALA A 512 2.56 -104.32 -13.14
C ALA A 512 3.58 -105.47 -13.18
N GLY A 513 4.46 -105.48 -14.19
CA GLY A 513 5.56 -106.43 -14.32
C GLY A 513 6.34 -106.21 -15.61
N ILE A 514 7.58 -106.71 -15.66
CA ILE A 514 8.44 -106.68 -16.87
C ILE A 514 8.33 -108.06 -17.54
N GLU A 515 7.43 -108.20 -18.52
CA GLU A 515 7.36 -109.40 -19.35
C GLU A 515 8.52 -109.45 -20.36
N THR A 516 9.35 -110.49 -20.29
CA THR A 516 10.38 -110.75 -21.32
C THR A 516 10.07 -112.06 -22.04
N LYS A 517 9.80 -111.97 -23.35
CA LYS A 517 9.30 -113.09 -24.17
C LYS A 517 10.43 -113.81 -24.90
N ASN A 518 10.17 -115.04 -25.34
CA ASN A 518 11.16 -115.85 -26.02
C ASN A 518 11.41 -115.35 -27.46
N GLY A 519 12.66 -115.42 -27.91
CA GLY A 519 12.99 -115.35 -29.33
C GLY A 519 12.73 -116.68 -30.04
N ALA A 520 12.94 -116.69 -31.36
CA ALA A 520 12.77 -117.90 -32.18
C ALA A 520 13.69 -119.08 -31.77
N THR A 521 14.77 -118.82 -31.02
CA THR A 521 15.77 -119.81 -30.60
C THR A 521 16.27 -119.62 -29.15
N GLY A 522 15.56 -118.91 -28.27
CA GLY A 522 16.03 -118.65 -26.90
C GLY A 522 14.99 -118.01 -25.95
N ALA A 523 15.21 -118.13 -24.64
CA ALA A 523 14.29 -117.69 -23.58
C ALA A 523 14.56 -116.25 -23.07
N GLY A 524 13.53 -115.61 -22.49
CA GLY A 524 13.59 -114.26 -21.92
C GLY A 524 14.40 -114.17 -20.61
N PHE A 525 14.86 -112.95 -20.31
CA PHE A 525 15.71 -112.63 -19.15
C PHE A 525 15.63 -111.14 -18.78
N VAL A 526 15.92 -110.82 -17.51
CA VAL A 526 16.24 -109.45 -17.04
C VAL A 526 17.69 -109.45 -16.59
N LYS A 527 18.46 -108.40 -16.93
CA LYS A 527 19.93 -108.42 -16.82
C LYS A 527 20.47 -107.14 -16.18
N PHE A 528 20.97 -107.25 -14.96
CA PHE A 528 21.67 -106.18 -14.27
C PHE A 528 23.15 -106.25 -14.63
N PHE A 529 23.57 -105.40 -15.57
CA PHE A 529 24.99 -105.22 -15.85
C PHE A 529 25.68 -104.57 -14.65
N GLU A 530 26.91 -104.99 -14.37
CA GLU A 530 27.81 -104.24 -13.49
C GLU A 530 28.23 -102.93 -14.19
N ASP A 531 28.79 -101.97 -13.45
CA ASP A 531 29.32 -100.77 -14.12
C ASP A 531 30.53 -101.13 -15.01
N SER A 532 30.71 -100.33 -16.06
CA SER A 532 31.65 -100.58 -17.16
C SER A 532 33.10 -100.69 -16.74
N ASP A 533 33.46 -100.11 -15.60
CA ASP A 533 34.83 -99.85 -15.22
C ASP A 533 35.39 -101.03 -14.38
N ASN A 534 34.49 -101.87 -13.86
CA ASN A 534 34.80 -103.15 -13.23
C ASN A 534 34.59 -104.37 -14.17
N GLY A 535 33.93 -104.18 -15.33
CA GLY A 535 33.80 -105.22 -16.36
C GLY A 535 32.66 -105.02 -17.35
N THR A 536 32.34 -106.07 -18.10
CA THR A 536 31.15 -106.12 -18.98
C THR A 536 30.26 -107.33 -18.67
N ASN A 537 30.37 -107.89 -17.46
CA ASN A 537 29.56 -109.01 -17.01
C ASN A 537 28.23 -108.48 -16.43
N ALA A 538 27.37 -109.40 -15.96
CA ALA A 538 26.06 -109.04 -15.47
C ALA A 538 25.41 -110.15 -14.64
N ILE A 539 24.65 -109.76 -13.63
CA ILE A 539 23.73 -110.64 -12.92
C ILE A 539 22.46 -110.77 -13.76
N THR A 540 22.30 -111.91 -14.44
CA THR A 540 21.14 -112.19 -15.29
C THR A 540 20.12 -113.03 -14.53
N LEU A 541 18.93 -112.48 -14.30
CA LEU A 541 17.75 -113.24 -13.86
C LEU A 541 17.06 -113.83 -15.11
N GLN A 542 17.33 -115.11 -15.39
CA GLN A 542 16.80 -115.82 -16.56
C GLN A 542 15.78 -116.89 -16.15
N GLY A 543 14.71 -117.02 -16.93
CA GLY A 543 13.72 -118.08 -16.75
C GLY A 543 14.27 -119.47 -17.15
N PRO A 544 13.94 -120.56 -16.43
CA PRO A 544 14.35 -121.90 -16.84
C PRO A 544 13.62 -122.37 -18.10
N ALA A 545 14.07 -123.48 -18.68
CA ALA A 545 13.32 -124.25 -19.68
C ALA A 545 12.16 -125.03 -19.02
N SER A 546 11.28 -124.33 -18.31
CA SER A 546 10.21 -124.90 -17.49
C SER A 546 9.08 -125.49 -18.33
N THR A 547 8.56 -126.64 -17.91
CA THR A 547 7.36 -127.27 -18.52
C THR A 547 6.04 -126.78 -17.91
N SER A 548 6.11 -125.86 -16.96
CA SER A 548 5.00 -125.24 -16.22
C SER A 548 5.51 -124.01 -15.47
N ASP A 549 4.63 -123.07 -15.12
CA ASP A 549 5.02 -121.81 -14.47
C ASP A 549 5.55 -122.00 -13.02
N VAL A 550 6.42 -121.08 -12.59
CA VAL A 550 7.04 -121.06 -11.24
C VAL A 550 7.20 -119.60 -10.80
N THR A 551 6.87 -119.30 -9.53
CA THR A 551 6.90 -117.93 -8.97
C THR A 551 7.80 -117.87 -7.74
N PHE A 552 8.59 -116.81 -7.61
CA PHE A 552 9.32 -116.46 -6.38
C PHE A 552 8.79 -115.14 -5.82
N THR A 553 8.44 -115.15 -4.53
CA THR A 553 7.79 -114.05 -3.81
C THR A 553 8.79 -113.41 -2.86
N LEU A 554 9.06 -112.12 -3.05
CA LEU A 554 9.84 -111.30 -2.12
C LEU A 554 9.11 -111.18 -0.76
N PRO A 555 9.83 -111.03 0.37
CA PRO A 555 9.21 -110.68 1.64
C PRO A 555 8.52 -109.32 1.53
N SER A 556 7.40 -109.16 2.22
CA SER A 556 6.66 -107.89 2.27
C SER A 556 7.30 -106.80 3.15
N ALA A 557 8.40 -107.13 3.82
CA ALA A 557 9.24 -106.19 4.55
C ALA A 557 10.67 -106.34 4.03
N ASP A 558 11.32 -105.20 3.78
CA ASP A 558 12.77 -105.02 3.62
C ASP A 558 13.58 -105.56 4.81
N GLY A 559 12.93 -105.60 5.98
CA GLY A 559 13.58 -105.94 7.23
C GLY A 559 14.13 -104.72 7.96
N SER A 560 14.71 -104.90 9.13
CA SER A 560 15.56 -103.86 9.72
C SER A 560 16.86 -103.72 8.92
N ASN A 561 17.75 -102.79 9.28
CA ASN A 561 19.09 -102.74 8.68
C ASN A 561 19.86 -104.06 8.95
N ASN A 562 20.96 -104.36 8.23
CA ASN A 562 21.63 -105.70 8.20
C ASN A 562 20.80 -106.89 7.67
N HIS A 563 19.51 -106.74 7.35
CA HIS A 563 18.66 -107.85 6.87
C HIS A 563 19.18 -108.42 5.53
N VAL A 564 19.51 -109.74 5.51
CA VAL A 564 19.95 -110.48 4.31
C VAL A 564 18.94 -111.56 3.86
N LEU A 565 18.72 -111.67 2.54
CA LEU A 565 17.61 -112.39 1.92
C LEU A 565 17.84 -113.93 1.82
N LYS A 566 16.82 -114.77 2.09
CA LYS A 566 16.89 -116.26 2.02
C LYS A 566 15.58 -116.92 1.56
N THR A 567 15.64 -118.08 0.87
CA THR A 567 14.45 -118.81 0.34
C THR A 567 14.01 -120.03 1.15
N ASP A 568 12.76 -120.49 0.93
CA ASP A 568 12.12 -121.67 1.56
C ASP A 568 12.06 -122.92 0.67
N GLY A 569 12.37 -122.83 -0.63
CA GLY A 569 12.28 -123.93 -1.59
C GLY A 569 10.87 -124.25 -2.10
N SER A 570 9.85 -123.46 -1.73
CA SER A 570 8.47 -123.52 -2.27
C SER A 570 8.03 -122.23 -2.96
N GLY A 571 8.83 -121.15 -2.87
CA GLY A 571 8.65 -119.93 -3.66
C GLY A 571 8.64 -118.63 -2.85
N ASN A 572 9.15 -118.59 -1.61
CA ASN A 572 9.11 -117.40 -0.74
C ASN A 572 10.52 -116.98 -0.24
N LEU A 573 10.67 -115.75 0.28
CA LEU A 573 11.96 -115.11 0.66
C LEU A 573 11.89 -114.32 2.04
N SER A 574 12.99 -114.11 2.82
CA SER A 574 13.01 -113.47 4.21
C SER A 574 14.40 -113.06 4.85
N PHE A 575 14.54 -112.53 6.13
CA PHE A 575 15.64 -111.59 6.63
C PHE A 575 16.12 -111.50 8.20
N ALA A 576 17.08 -110.60 8.69
CA ALA A 576 17.57 -110.27 10.15
C ALA A 576 18.52 -108.98 10.54
N ALA A 577 18.50 -108.31 11.77
CA ALA A 577 18.56 -106.80 12.14
C ALA A 577 19.79 -105.85 12.59
N GLN A 578 19.69 -104.46 12.44
CA GLN A 578 20.40 -103.26 13.08
C GLN A 578 19.79 -101.78 12.89
N SER A 579 20.54 -100.62 13.10
CA SER A 579 20.12 -99.16 13.38
C SER A 579 21.08 -98.02 12.76
N VAL A 580 21.19 -96.64 12.90
CA VAL A 580 20.48 -95.27 13.17
C VAL A 580 21.52 -94.04 13.11
N SER A 581 21.38 -92.66 13.18
CA SER A 581 20.40 -91.51 12.90
C SER A 581 20.90 -89.99 13.20
N SER A 582 20.37 -88.90 12.54
CA SER A 582 20.26 -87.39 12.89
C SER A 582 21.31 -86.25 12.50
N ILE A 583 20.88 -84.96 12.29
CA ILE A 583 21.66 -83.73 11.81
C ILE A 583 21.12 -82.31 12.28
N ALA A 584 21.68 -81.15 11.80
CA ALA A 584 21.55 -79.74 12.32
C ALA A 584 21.06 -78.64 11.29
N ALA A 585 21.26 -77.32 11.55
CA ALA A 585 20.47 -76.22 10.94
C ALA A 585 21.18 -74.85 10.67
N ASP A 586 22.49 -74.73 10.86
CA ASP A 586 23.30 -73.53 10.58
C ASP A 586 23.81 -73.45 9.12
N ASP A 587 23.70 -74.55 8.37
CA ASP A 587 24.16 -74.71 6.99
C ASP A 587 23.13 -74.28 5.91
N ILE A 588 22.30 -73.26 6.16
CA ILE A 588 21.22 -72.83 5.23
C ILE A 588 21.81 -72.04 4.04
N SER A 589 21.44 -72.43 2.82
CA SER A 589 21.93 -71.84 1.56
C SER A 589 20.80 -71.28 0.67
N THR A 590 21.18 -70.51 -0.36
CA THR A 590 20.23 -69.93 -1.32
C THR A 590 19.54 -71.02 -2.15
N GLY A 591 18.30 -71.34 -1.81
CA GLY A 591 17.49 -72.37 -2.47
C GLY A 591 16.93 -73.43 -1.53
N ASP A 592 17.38 -73.46 -0.27
CA ASP A 592 16.80 -74.35 0.75
C ASP A 592 15.35 -73.99 1.09
N ALA A 593 14.58 -75.00 1.53
CA ALA A 593 13.17 -74.84 1.86
C ALA A 593 12.97 -73.89 3.06
N ALA A 594 11.88 -73.11 3.02
CA ALA A 594 11.59 -72.07 4.02
C ALA A 594 11.64 -72.60 5.46
N VAL A 595 12.69 -72.21 6.20
CA VAL A 595 12.93 -72.64 7.58
C VAL A 595 12.03 -71.84 8.51
N THR A 596 10.86 -72.41 8.82
CA THR A 596 9.88 -71.83 9.75
C THR A 596 10.42 -71.88 11.19
N ILE A 597 11.22 -70.88 11.57
CA ILE A 597 11.64 -70.65 12.95
C ILE A 597 10.43 -70.11 13.72
N SER A 598 9.66 -71.00 14.35
CA SER A 598 8.48 -70.64 15.14
C SER A 598 8.51 -71.27 16.53
N THR A 599 8.23 -70.49 17.56
CA THR A 599 7.95 -70.98 18.93
C THR A 599 6.49 -70.68 19.29
N SER A 600 5.86 -71.59 20.03
CA SER A 600 4.53 -71.40 20.61
C SER A 600 4.57 -70.83 22.04
N SER A 601 5.76 -70.62 22.61
CA SER A 601 5.97 -70.00 23.92
C SER A 601 7.43 -69.61 24.14
N GLY A 602 7.69 -68.30 24.30
CA GLY A 602 9.04 -67.76 24.49
C GLY A 602 9.62 -67.13 23.21
N ASN A 603 10.57 -66.21 23.39
CA ASN A 603 11.14 -65.40 22.31
C ASN A 603 11.98 -66.24 21.34
N ILE A 604 12.03 -65.81 20.08
CA ILE A 604 13.09 -66.20 19.15
C ILE A 604 14.24 -65.21 19.37
N THR A 605 15.45 -65.73 19.56
CA THR A 605 16.68 -64.92 19.55
C THR A 605 17.45 -65.27 18.29
N ILE A 606 17.71 -64.27 17.45
CA ILE A 606 18.71 -64.33 16.38
C ILE A 606 19.92 -63.59 16.92
N ASP A 607 21.06 -64.27 16.99
CA ASP A 607 22.28 -63.77 17.65
C ASP A 607 23.43 -63.77 16.64
N ALA A 608 23.82 -62.58 16.19
CA ALA A 608 25.02 -62.38 15.37
C ALA A 608 26.26 -62.43 16.27
N ALA A 609 26.53 -63.60 16.84
CA ALA A 609 27.41 -63.81 18.00
C ALA A 609 28.92 -63.60 17.75
N ALA A 610 29.31 -63.03 16.61
CA ALA A 610 30.67 -62.57 16.35
C ALA A 610 30.81 -61.08 16.70
N ASN A 611 32.04 -60.63 16.94
CA ASN A 611 32.28 -59.25 17.35
C ASN A 611 32.00 -58.29 16.18
N ASP A 612 31.22 -57.25 16.44
CA ASP A 612 30.82 -56.21 15.48
C ASP A 612 30.12 -56.75 14.21
N THR A 613 29.37 -57.85 14.31
CA THR A 613 28.59 -58.40 13.17
C THR A 613 27.10 -58.09 13.24
N ASP A 614 26.54 -57.74 12.09
CA ASP A 614 25.18 -57.21 11.95
C ASP A 614 24.13 -58.31 11.75
N ILE A 615 22.86 -57.98 12.03
CA ILE A 615 21.72 -58.74 11.52
C ILE A 615 21.21 -58.04 10.25
N ILE A 616 21.44 -58.67 9.10
CA ILE A 616 21.16 -58.11 7.77
C ILE A 616 19.92 -58.78 7.16
N PHE A 617 18.84 -58.04 6.97
CA PHE A 617 17.67 -58.47 6.23
C PHE A 617 17.82 -58.08 4.76
N LYS A 618 17.91 -59.10 3.89
CA LYS A 618 18.11 -58.95 2.44
C LYS A 618 16.89 -59.37 1.63
N GLY A 619 16.85 -58.91 0.39
CA GLY A 619 16.07 -59.51 -0.69
C GLY A 619 16.29 -58.74 -1.98
N THR A 620 15.50 -59.04 -3.00
CA THR A 620 15.74 -58.52 -4.35
C THR A 620 14.75 -57.43 -4.72
N ASP A 621 15.24 -56.23 -5.01
CA ASP A 621 14.46 -55.17 -5.67
C ASP A 621 14.96 -55.00 -7.12
N ASN A 622 14.02 -54.99 -8.06
CA ASN A 622 14.23 -54.88 -9.50
C ASN A 622 15.50 -55.59 -10.04
N THR A 623 15.73 -56.83 -9.58
CA THR A 623 16.88 -57.74 -9.83
C THR A 623 18.21 -57.46 -9.10
N ALA A 624 18.34 -56.38 -8.33
CA ALA A 624 19.47 -56.16 -7.42
C ALA A 624 19.23 -56.82 -6.05
N ASP A 625 20.21 -57.57 -5.52
CA ASP A 625 20.20 -57.99 -4.12
C ASP A 625 20.49 -56.78 -3.22
N ILE A 626 19.43 -56.27 -2.58
CA ILE A 626 19.48 -55.15 -1.65
C ILE A 626 19.48 -55.67 -0.21
N THR A 627 20.27 -55.03 0.64
CA THR A 627 19.97 -55.01 2.07
C THR A 627 18.73 -54.11 2.24
N MET A 628 17.64 -54.63 2.77
CA MET A 628 16.44 -53.82 3.08
C MET A 628 16.60 -53.09 4.41
N LEU A 629 17.14 -53.82 5.41
CA LEU A 629 17.36 -53.36 6.77
C LEU A 629 18.63 -53.99 7.35
N THR A 630 19.56 -53.17 7.83
CA THR A 630 20.65 -53.59 8.72
C THR A 630 20.28 -53.24 10.16
N LEU A 631 20.48 -54.17 11.09
CA LEU A 631 20.64 -53.86 12.52
C LEU A 631 22.13 -53.95 12.83
N ASP A 632 22.79 -52.78 12.92
CA ASP A 632 24.25 -52.65 12.98
C ASP A 632 24.78 -53.13 14.34
N GLY A 633 25.60 -54.18 14.34
CA GLY A 633 26.16 -54.75 15.57
C GLY A 633 27.29 -53.91 16.16
N SER A 634 27.96 -53.10 15.35
CA SER A 634 29.05 -52.21 15.74
C SER A 634 28.55 -50.89 16.36
N ASP A 635 27.39 -50.40 15.92
CA ASP A 635 26.66 -49.25 16.47
C ASP A 635 25.45 -49.67 17.33
N ALA A 636 25.68 -50.67 18.20
CA ALA A 636 24.78 -51.08 19.29
C ALA A 636 23.31 -51.42 18.91
N GLY A 637 23.06 -51.78 17.65
CA GLY A 637 21.75 -52.16 17.12
C GLY A 637 21.07 -51.09 16.25
N THR A 638 21.79 -50.05 15.80
CA THR A 638 21.24 -49.00 14.93
C THR A 638 20.56 -49.58 13.68
N ALA A 639 19.29 -49.23 13.49
CA ALA A 639 18.45 -49.72 12.40
C ALA A 639 18.57 -48.83 11.16
N THR A 640 19.25 -49.31 10.12
CA THR A 640 19.41 -48.61 8.85
C THR A 640 18.52 -49.23 7.78
N PHE A 641 17.49 -48.50 7.35
CA PHE A 641 16.64 -48.87 6.22
C PHE A 641 17.23 -48.34 4.91
N ASN A 642 17.15 -49.13 3.83
CA ASN A 642 17.67 -48.75 2.50
C ASN A 642 16.70 -47.88 1.68
N HIS A 643 15.46 -47.71 2.15
CA HIS A 643 14.46 -46.82 1.57
C HIS A 643 13.53 -46.29 2.69
N ASP A 644 12.55 -45.46 2.32
CA ASP A 644 11.55 -44.85 3.20
C ASP A 644 10.89 -45.82 4.20
N ILE A 645 10.62 -45.31 5.41
CA ILE A 645 9.82 -45.99 6.42
C ILE A 645 8.35 -45.61 6.22
N ILE A 646 7.59 -46.45 5.50
CA ILE A 646 6.14 -46.28 5.36
C ILE A 646 5.44 -46.88 6.59
N LEU A 647 4.68 -46.06 7.29
CA LEU A 647 3.84 -46.45 8.42
C LEU A 647 2.41 -46.79 7.95
N GLY A 648 1.77 -47.77 8.60
CA GLY A 648 0.33 -47.98 8.44
C GLY A 648 -0.48 -46.97 9.25
N ASN A 649 -1.79 -46.91 9.00
CA ASN A 649 -2.73 -46.11 9.80
C ASN A 649 -2.58 -46.42 11.30
N ASP A 650 -2.81 -45.42 12.14
CA ASP A 650 -2.66 -45.46 13.61
C ASP A 650 -1.25 -45.89 14.12
N SER A 651 -0.23 -45.88 13.26
CA SER A 651 1.16 -46.23 13.59
C SER A 651 2.07 -45.00 13.66
N PHE A 652 3.16 -45.10 14.44
CA PHE A 652 4.08 -43.99 14.71
C PHE A 652 5.50 -44.50 14.98
N ILE A 653 6.51 -43.68 14.69
CA ILE A 653 7.88 -43.90 15.17
C ILE A 653 7.98 -43.33 16.58
N GLN A 654 8.37 -44.15 17.56
CA GLN A 654 8.46 -43.76 18.98
C GLN A 654 9.91 -43.55 19.40
N PHE A 655 10.25 -42.35 19.87
CA PHE A 655 11.58 -41.95 20.33
C PHE A 655 11.70 -42.07 21.85
N GLY A 656 11.69 -43.31 22.34
CA GLY A 656 11.88 -43.64 23.75
C GLY A 656 10.56 -43.71 24.53
N GLY A 657 10.11 -42.59 25.09
CA GLY A 657 8.87 -42.55 25.86
C GLY A 657 7.61 -42.64 24.98
N ALA A 658 6.46 -42.94 25.60
CA ALA A 658 5.19 -43.11 24.87
C ALA A 658 4.52 -41.77 24.48
N SER A 659 5.21 -40.65 24.66
CA SER A 659 4.74 -39.29 24.33
C SER A 659 5.66 -38.58 23.33
N GLU A 660 6.72 -39.26 22.89
CA GLU A 660 7.77 -38.79 22.00
C GLU A 660 7.60 -39.53 20.67
N THR A 661 6.83 -38.99 19.73
CA THR A 661 6.44 -39.68 18.50
C THR A 661 6.47 -38.80 17.26
N ILE A 662 6.69 -39.43 16.10
CA ILE A 662 6.36 -38.87 14.79
C ILE A 662 5.28 -39.78 14.17
N SER A 663 4.14 -39.18 13.81
CA SER A 663 2.97 -39.87 13.27
C SER A 663 2.39 -39.08 12.10
N GLY A 664 1.93 -39.78 11.06
CA GLY A 664 1.13 -39.19 9.98
C GLY A 664 -0.22 -39.88 9.87
N ASP A 665 -1.28 -39.14 9.54
CA ASP A 665 -2.61 -39.70 9.28
C ASP A 665 -2.91 -39.90 7.77
N GLY A 666 -1.91 -39.65 6.93
CA GLY A 666 -2.02 -39.64 5.47
C GLY A 666 -2.27 -38.25 4.86
N THR A 667 -2.57 -37.23 5.68
CA THR A 667 -2.73 -35.83 5.27
C THR A 667 -1.76 -34.92 6.02
N ASP A 668 -1.77 -34.98 7.36
CA ASP A 668 -0.95 -34.15 8.24
C ASP A 668 0.18 -34.97 8.89
N MET A 669 1.33 -34.33 9.12
CA MET A 669 2.39 -34.85 10.00
C MET A 669 2.28 -34.20 11.38
N THR A 670 2.20 -35.03 12.42
CA THR A 670 2.28 -34.58 13.82
C THR A 670 3.57 -35.09 14.46
N ILE A 671 4.32 -34.17 15.07
CA ILE A 671 5.46 -34.47 15.94
C ILE A 671 5.02 -34.19 17.38
N ALA A 672 4.88 -35.24 18.18
CA ALA A 672 4.59 -35.13 19.61
C ALA A 672 5.89 -35.22 20.41
N ALA A 673 6.16 -34.22 21.25
CA ALA A 673 7.28 -34.21 22.19
C ALA A 673 6.98 -33.25 23.34
N ASN A 674 7.65 -33.44 24.48
CA ASN A 674 7.57 -32.49 25.61
C ASN A 674 8.21 -31.13 25.27
N ASN A 675 9.36 -31.17 24.57
CA ASN A 675 9.99 -30.00 23.94
C ASN A 675 10.38 -30.41 22.51
N LEU A 676 10.13 -29.54 21.53
CA LEU A 676 10.69 -29.67 20.18
C LEU A 676 11.78 -28.59 20.00
N THR A 677 13.01 -29.04 19.76
CA THR A 677 14.12 -28.16 19.36
C THR A 677 14.32 -28.31 17.86
N VAL A 678 14.11 -27.23 17.11
CA VAL A 678 14.51 -27.16 15.70
C VAL A 678 15.85 -26.43 15.67
N ASP A 679 16.92 -27.17 15.40
CA ASP A 679 18.29 -26.66 15.29
C ASP A 679 18.83 -26.98 13.90
N ALA A 680 19.36 -25.96 13.23
CA ALA A 680 19.87 -26.06 11.86
C ALA A 680 21.24 -25.38 11.79
N ALA A 681 22.23 -26.07 11.19
CA ALA A 681 23.55 -25.50 10.93
C ALA A 681 23.57 -24.45 9.79
N ALA A 682 22.40 -24.25 9.14
CA ALA A 682 22.10 -23.23 8.14
C ALA A 682 20.73 -22.63 8.50
N ASP A 683 19.88 -22.33 7.52
CA ASP A 683 18.59 -21.67 7.74
C ASP A 683 17.45 -22.65 8.11
N ILE A 684 16.52 -22.20 8.94
CA ILE A 684 15.22 -22.86 9.18
C ILE A 684 14.21 -22.21 8.23
N ILE A 685 13.76 -22.96 7.21
CA ILE A 685 12.77 -22.50 6.23
C ILE A 685 11.41 -23.10 6.57
N LEU A 686 10.40 -22.24 6.76
CA LEU A 686 9.01 -22.63 7.02
C LEU A 686 8.13 -22.23 5.82
N ASP A 687 8.28 -22.96 4.72
CA ASP A 687 7.54 -22.70 3.47
C ASP A 687 6.11 -23.25 3.54
N ALA A 688 5.21 -22.44 4.11
CA ALA A 688 3.80 -22.77 4.25
C ALA A 688 3.02 -22.34 2.99
N ALA A 689 2.84 -23.26 2.04
CA ALA A 689 1.98 -23.06 0.86
C ALA A 689 0.51 -22.70 1.21
N GLY A 690 0.07 -22.99 2.45
CA GLY A 690 -1.19 -22.51 3.03
C GLY A 690 -1.18 -21.04 3.49
N ASN A 691 -0.13 -20.27 3.18
CA ASN A 691 0.12 -18.86 3.52
C ASN A 691 0.35 -18.52 5.01
N ASN A 692 0.19 -19.46 5.94
CA ASN A 692 0.19 -19.21 7.39
C ASN A 692 1.20 -20.07 8.16
N VAL A 693 1.93 -19.45 9.08
CA VAL A 693 2.71 -20.10 10.16
C VAL A 693 2.07 -19.75 11.50
N THR A 694 1.39 -20.74 12.10
CA THR A 694 0.57 -20.57 13.32
C THR A 694 1.28 -21.11 14.57
N PHE A 695 1.51 -20.26 15.56
CA PHE A 695 1.99 -20.66 16.89
C PHE A 695 0.81 -20.91 17.83
N LYS A 696 0.77 -22.07 18.47
CA LYS A 696 -0.32 -22.48 19.38
C LYS A 696 0.17 -22.72 20.81
N SER A 697 -0.69 -22.44 21.79
CA SER A 697 -0.51 -22.79 23.20
C SER A 697 -1.78 -23.47 23.72
N GLY A 698 -1.65 -24.70 24.22
CA GLY A 698 -2.80 -25.50 24.69
C GLY A 698 -3.88 -25.78 23.63
N GLY A 699 -3.53 -25.72 22.34
CA GLY A 699 -4.45 -25.83 21.20
C GLY A 699 -4.96 -24.50 20.64
N THR A 700 -4.84 -23.40 21.38
CA THR A 700 -5.26 -22.05 20.96
C THR A 700 -4.16 -21.36 20.16
N SER A 701 -4.45 -20.81 18.97
CA SER A 701 -3.52 -19.93 18.25
C SER A 701 -3.23 -18.66 19.06
N ILE A 702 -1.97 -18.32 19.23
CA ILE A 702 -1.51 -17.14 19.99
C ILE A 702 -0.78 -16.10 19.14
N LEU A 703 -0.19 -16.53 18.03
CA LEU A 703 0.49 -15.68 17.05
C LEU A 703 0.35 -16.36 15.69
N ASP A 704 -0.05 -15.60 14.67
CA ASP A 704 -0.06 -16.04 13.28
C ASP A 704 0.83 -15.11 12.46
N ILE A 705 1.77 -15.69 11.71
CA ILE A 705 2.54 -14.99 10.69
C ILE A 705 1.97 -15.44 9.33
N SER A 706 1.49 -14.50 8.54
CA SER A 706 0.79 -14.79 7.28
C SER A 706 1.26 -13.92 6.13
N ASN A 707 1.33 -14.49 4.93
CA ASN A 707 1.47 -13.74 3.69
C ASN A 707 0.12 -13.08 3.34
N SER A 708 0.11 -11.76 3.18
CA SER A 708 -1.02 -11.02 2.59
C SER A 708 -0.49 -10.15 1.46
N SER A 709 -0.80 -10.46 0.21
CA SER A 709 -0.33 -9.69 -0.97
C SER A 709 1.21 -9.66 -1.15
N SER A 710 1.94 -10.63 -0.58
CA SER A 710 3.41 -10.64 -0.37
C SER A 710 3.92 -9.85 0.85
N ASP A 711 3.07 -9.13 1.59
CA ASP A 711 3.45 -8.55 2.88
C ASP A 711 3.49 -9.63 3.98
N ALA A 712 4.48 -9.53 4.87
CA ALA A 712 4.58 -10.38 6.06
C ALA A 712 3.77 -9.80 7.22
N VAL A 713 2.51 -10.25 7.35
CA VAL A 713 1.59 -9.79 8.40
C VAL A 713 1.80 -10.62 9.66
N ILE A 714 2.04 -9.96 10.81
CA ILE A 714 2.17 -10.60 12.12
C ILE A 714 0.94 -10.24 12.96
N THR A 715 0.12 -11.24 13.29
CA THR A 715 -1.17 -11.09 13.96
C THR A 715 -1.13 -11.68 15.37
N SER A 716 -1.60 -10.91 16.36
CA SER A 716 -1.94 -11.45 17.68
C SER A 716 -3.31 -12.13 17.60
N SER A 717 -3.33 -13.46 17.62
CA SER A 717 -4.52 -14.26 17.30
C SER A 717 -5.52 -14.40 18.46
N VAL A 718 -5.29 -13.72 19.59
CA VAL A 718 -6.16 -13.73 20.78
C VAL A 718 -6.68 -12.33 21.06
N GLN A 719 -8.00 -12.22 21.27
CA GLN A 719 -8.67 -10.96 21.56
C GLN A 719 -8.00 -10.19 22.72
N ASP A 720 -7.80 -8.89 22.48
CA ASP A 720 -7.22 -7.92 23.41
C ASP A 720 -5.85 -8.36 23.97
N LYS A 721 -5.02 -9.04 23.17
CA LYS A 721 -3.64 -9.41 23.52
C LYS A 721 -2.64 -8.76 22.58
N ASP A 722 -1.50 -8.41 23.13
CA ASP A 722 -0.54 -7.50 22.52
C ASP A 722 0.66 -8.25 21.93
N ILE A 723 1.28 -7.66 20.91
CA ILE A 723 2.60 -8.12 20.46
C ILE A 723 3.65 -7.41 21.31
N ILE A 724 4.35 -8.16 22.17
CA ILE A 724 5.27 -7.61 23.18
C ILE A 724 6.72 -8.01 22.85
N PHE A 725 7.49 -7.05 22.35
CA PHE A 725 8.92 -7.20 22.10
C PHE A 725 9.71 -6.99 23.40
N LYS A 726 10.50 -7.99 23.78
CA LYS A 726 11.32 -7.99 24.99
C LYS A 726 12.79 -8.23 24.66
N GLY A 727 13.67 -7.67 25.49
CA GLY A 727 15.10 -7.94 25.49
C GLY A 727 15.60 -8.29 26.89
N ASP A 728 16.90 -8.54 26.99
CA ASP A 728 17.62 -8.69 28.26
C ASP A 728 18.66 -7.57 28.38
N ASP A 729 18.58 -6.78 29.45
CA ASP A 729 19.57 -5.75 29.78
C ASP A 729 20.36 -6.19 31.02
N GLY A 730 21.53 -6.79 30.78
CA GLY A 730 22.46 -7.21 31.83
C GLY A 730 21.98 -8.35 32.74
N GLY A 731 21.02 -9.18 32.29
CA GLY A 731 20.39 -10.24 33.09
C GLY A 731 19.03 -9.83 33.70
N ALA A 732 18.49 -8.67 33.32
CA ALA A 732 17.13 -8.25 33.63
C ALA A 732 16.27 -8.13 32.36
N ALA A 733 15.21 -8.92 32.27
CA ALA A 733 14.27 -8.88 31.16
C ALA A 733 13.49 -7.54 31.12
N VAL A 734 13.53 -6.85 29.99
CA VAL A 734 12.87 -5.56 29.74
C VAL A 734 11.89 -5.66 28.57
N THR A 735 10.74 -4.99 28.67
CA THR A 735 9.87 -4.77 27.50
C THR A 735 10.37 -3.54 26.74
N ALA A 736 10.74 -3.72 25.46
CA ALA A 736 11.24 -2.63 24.61
C ALA A 736 10.10 -1.93 23.85
N LEU A 737 9.11 -2.69 23.38
CA LEU A 737 7.94 -2.20 22.66
C LEU A 737 6.75 -3.13 22.92
N THR A 738 5.59 -2.55 23.22
CA THR A 738 4.29 -3.22 23.15
C THR A 738 3.50 -2.61 21.98
N LEU A 739 2.91 -3.45 21.13
CA LEU A 739 1.86 -3.06 20.19
C LEU A 739 0.52 -3.47 20.81
N ASP A 740 -0.13 -2.53 21.50
CA ASP A 740 -1.31 -2.77 22.33
C ASP A 740 -2.57 -2.90 21.47
N MET A 741 -3.08 -4.11 21.35
CA MET A 741 -4.26 -4.40 20.53
C MET A 741 -5.57 -4.08 21.26
N SER A 742 -5.54 -4.07 22.60
CA SER A 742 -6.68 -3.60 23.41
C SER A 742 -6.90 -2.09 23.31
N ALA A 743 -5.82 -1.35 23.01
CA ALA A 743 -5.80 0.09 22.73
C ALA A 743 -5.65 0.39 21.22
N GLY A 744 -6.19 -0.46 20.35
CA GLY A 744 -6.35 -0.17 18.92
C GLY A 744 -5.06 -0.09 18.10
N GLY A 745 -4.01 -0.84 18.50
CA GLY A 745 -2.71 -0.85 17.84
C GLY A 745 -1.72 0.19 18.38
N THR A 746 -1.98 0.76 19.57
CA THR A 746 -1.12 1.80 20.16
C THR A 746 0.30 1.26 20.44
N SER A 747 1.32 1.90 19.88
CA SER A 747 2.73 1.56 20.13
C SER A 747 3.24 2.20 21.43
N ILE A 748 3.65 1.37 22.39
CA ILE A 748 4.16 1.80 23.70
C ILE A 748 5.63 1.38 23.84
N PHE A 749 6.54 2.35 23.78
CA PHE A 749 7.98 2.12 23.97
C PHE A 749 8.33 2.03 25.47
N GLY A 750 9.19 1.07 25.84
CA GLY A 750 9.62 0.85 27.22
C GLY A 750 10.56 1.92 27.79
N ALA A 751 11.14 2.74 26.91
CA ALA A 751 11.89 3.95 27.23
C ALA A 751 11.44 5.08 26.30
N ALA A 752 11.73 6.33 26.65
CA ALA A 752 11.37 7.47 25.80
C ALA A 752 12.12 7.41 24.45
N ALA A 753 11.38 7.45 23.34
CA ALA A 753 11.96 7.68 22.02
C ALA A 753 12.36 9.16 21.91
N PHE A 754 13.66 9.46 22.11
CA PHE A 754 14.19 10.82 22.03
C PHE A 754 15.39 10.90 21.08
N ASN A 755 15.52 12.04 20.41
CA ASN A 755 16.69 12.36 19.60
C ASN A 755 17.79 12.93 20.50
N ALA A 756 18.96 12.31 20.52
CA ALA A 756 20.09 12.76 21.33
C ALA A 756 20.66 14.10 20.81
N GLU A 757 21.10 14.97 21.72
CA GLU A 757 21.65 16.29 21.37
C GLU A 757 23.05 16.18 20.76
N ALA A 758 23.15 16.36 19.44
CA ALA A 758 24.42 16.42 18.74
C ALA A 758 25.16 17.75 18.99
N THR A 759 26.49 17.75 18.89
CA THR A 759 27.29 19.00 18.92
C THR A 759 27.77 19.31 17.50
N LEU A 760 27.27 20.39 16.90
CA LEU A 760 27.72 20.85 15.58
C LEU A 760 29.10 21.49 15.68
N THR A 761 29.86 21.42 14.58
CA THR A 761 31.18 22.04 14.50
C THR A 761 31.04 23.55 14.28
N ASP A 762 31.72 24.34 15.12
CA ASP A 762 31.83 25.80 15.02
C ASP A 762 32.70 26.22 13.80
N ALA A 763 32.13 26.07 12.60
CA ALA A 763 32.69 26.46 11.30
C ALA A 763 32.23 27.87 10.88
N SER A 764 32.84 28.47 9.85
CA SER A 764 32.48 29.82 9.37
C SER A 764 31.03 29.87 8.85
N THR A 765 30.67 28.84 8.08
CA THR A 765 29.28 28.39 7.89
C THR A 765 29.12 27.07 8.62
N ILE A 766 28.23 27.02 9.61
CA ILE A 766 27.90 25.81 10.38
C ILE A 766 26.98 24.95 9.51
N SER A 767 27.44 23.78 9.10
CA SER A 767 26.62 22.77 8.41
C SER A 767 25.80 21.97 9.43
N TRP A 768 24.53 21.73 9.12
CA TRP A 768 23.62 20.96 9.97
C TRP A 768 22.84 19.95 9.11
N ASP A 769 23.05 18.66 9.32
CA ASP A 769 22.15 17.63 8.82
C ASP A 769 21.02 17.44 9.83
N VAL A 770 19.80 17.81 9.44
CA VAL A 770 18.67 17.83 10.36
C VAL A 770 17.97 16.48 10.48
N ALA A 771 18.19 15.53 9.56
CA ALA A 771 17.71 14.17 9.69
C ALA A 771 18.62 13.35 10.61
N ALA A 772 19.94 13.51 10.48
CA ALA A 772 20.93 12.84 11.32
C ALA A 772 21.08 13.49 12.71
N SER A 773 20.78 14.78 12.86
CA SER A 773 20.88 15.51 14.13
C SER A 773 19.74 16.50 14.41
N PRO A 774 18.47 16.05 14.44
CA PRO A 774 17.31 16.93 14.65
C PRO A 774 17.30 17.65 16.01
N VAL A 775 18.05 17.19 17.00
CA VAL A 775 18.34 17.95 18.23
C VAL A 775 19.84 18.21 18.27
N ALA A 776 20.24 19.48 18.32
CA ALA A 776 21.63 19.87 18.19
C ALA A 776 21.97 21.10 19.03
N LYS A 777 23.27 21.27 19.33
CA LYS A 777 23.84 22.50 19.91
C LYS A 777 25.08 22.96 19.14
N VAL A 778 25.40 24.25 19.22
CA VAL A 778 26.66 24.82 18.70
C VAL A 778 27.16 25.93 19.62
N THR A 779 28.44 25.91 19.98
CA THR A 779 29.07 27.00 20.74
C THR A 779 29.83 27.91 19.78
N LEU A 780 29.39 29.16 19.66
CA LEU A 780 29.97 30.14 18.73
C LEU A 780 31.28 30.71 19.30
N GLY A 781 32.42 30.39 18.68
CA GLY A 781 33.72 30.99 18.99
C GLY A 781 34.02 32.29 18.23
N ALA A 782 33.16 32.68 17.29
CA ALA A 782 33.21 33.96 16.56
C ALA A 782 31.81 34.26 15.98
N ASN A 783 31.67 35.33 15.20
CA ASN A 783 30.43 35.62 14.46
C ASN A 783 30.32 34.66 13.25
N ARG A 784 29.25 33.86 13.17
CA ARG A 784 29.10 32.75 12.20
C ARG A 784 27.85 32.90 11.33
N THR A 785 27.75 32.04 10.31
CA THR A 785 26.51 31.79 9.57
C THR A 785 26.02 30.36 9.84
N LEU A 786 24.73 30.14 10.04
CA LEU A 786 24.10 28.81 9.98
C LEU A 786 23.80 28.50 8.50
N GLY A 787 24.38 27.43 7.97
CA GLY A 787 24.07 26.94 6.62
C GLY A 787 22.66 26.37 6.53
N ALA A 788 22.13 26.19 5.32
CA ALA A 788 20.84 25.53 5.14
C ALA A 788 20.87 24.11 5.74
N GLY A 789 19.85 23.76 6.52
CA GLY A 789 19.71 22.43 7.09
C GLY A 789 19.48 21.39 5.98
N SER A 790 20.33 20.38 5.89
CA SER A 790 20.26 19.35 4.84
C SER A 790 19.41 18.15 5.25
N ASN A 791 18.87 17.44 4.25
CA ASN A 791 18.12 16.19 4.38
C ASN A 791 16.80 16.28 5.18
N ALA A 792 16.20 17.47 5.26
CA ALA A 792 14.98 17.73 6.01
C ALA A 792 13.73 17.06 5.41
N VAL A 793 12.86 16.52 6.27
CA VAL A 793 11.60 15.88 5.87
C VAL A 793 10.42 16.77 6.23
N ALA A 794 9.41 16.86 5.35
CA ALA A 794 8.23 17.70 5.59
C ALA A 794 7.50 17.26 6.88
N GLY A 795 7.14 18.23 7.72
CA GLY A 795 6.54 18.00 9.03
C GLY A 795 7.53 17.78 10.18
N GLN A 796 8.82 17.51 9.90
CA GLN A 796 9.84 17.26 10.90
C GLN A 796 10.08 18.46 11.82
N PHE A 797 10.13 18.23 13.13
CA PHE A 797 10.56 19.21 14.13
C PHE A 797 12.04 19.06 14.45
N VAL A 798 12.76 20.18 14.51
CA VAL A 798 14.20 20.26 14.75
C VAL A 798 14.52 21.36 15.76
N SER A 799 15.58 21.19 16.54
CA SER A 799 15.93 22.04 17.68
C SER A 799 17.43 22.35 17.67
N LEU A 800 17.78 23.64 17.76
CA LEU A 800 19.17 24.12 17.80
C LEU A 800 19.39 25.03 19.01
N LEU A 801 20.27 24.60 19.92
CA LEU A 801 20.78 25.41 21.02
C LEU A 801 22.06 26.14 20.59
N VAL A 802 21.96 27.45 20.36
CA VAL A 802 23.09 28.32 20.02
C VAL A 802 23.69 28.87 21.31
N ILE A 803 24.98 28.63 21.55
CA ILE A 803 25.64 28.93 22.82
C ILE A 803 26.73 30.00 22.61
N GLN A 804 26.72 31.03 23.45
CA GLN A 804 27.80 32.02 23.51
C GLN A 804 29.07 31.42 24.15
N ASP A 805 30.24 31.70 23.58
CA ASP A 805 31.51 31.37 24.24
C ASP A 805 31.71 32.11 25.58
N GLY A 806 32.82 31.82 26.26
CA GLY A 806 33.19 32.43 27.54
C GLY A 806 33.50 33.94 27.50
N THR A 807 33.37 34.60 26.35
CA THR A 807 33.46 36.06 26.19
C THR A 807 32.15 36.69 25.72
N GLY A 808 31.33 35.96 24.97
CA GLY A 808 30.02 36.38 24.49
C GLY A 808 30.06 37.38 23.33
N SER A 809 28.92 38.04 23.11
CA SER A 809 28.67 39.01 22.03
C SER A 809 28.93 38.46 20.61
N ARG A 810 28.70 37.16 20.40
CA ARG A 810 28.72 36.52 19.08
C ARG A 810 27.37 36.63 18.37
N THR A 811 27.40 36.87 17.06
CA THR A 811 26.22 36.85 16.20
C THR A 811 26.15 35.59 15.35
N LEU A 812 24.94 35.12 15.06
CA LEU A 812 24.67 34.08 14.06
C LEU A 812 23.77 34.68 12.97
N SER A 813 24.24 34.68 11.73
CA SER A 813 23.40 34.94 10.56
C SER A 813 22.75 33.63 10.11
N PHE A 814 21.45 33.63 9.83
CA PHE A 814 20.74 32.43 9.36
C PHE A 814 20.69 32.40 7.82
N ASN A 815 20.71 31.20 7.24
CA ASN A 815 20.42 31.02 5.82
C ASN A 815 18.94 31.34 5.51
N ALA A 816 18.63 31.78 4.29
CA ALA A 816 17.28 32.14 3.85
C ALA A 816 16.23 30.99 3.90
N VAL A 817 16.64 29.74 4.12
CA VAL A 817 15.71 28.64 4.41
C VAL A 817 15.13 28.67 5.83
N TYR A 818 15.67 29.48 6.75
CA TYR A 818 15.11 29.66 8.10
C TYR A 818 14.18 30.87 8.13
N GLU A 819 12.90 30.63 8.36
CA GLU A 819 11.87 31.67 8.41
C GLU A 819 11.53 32.03 9.87
N PHE A 820 11.42 33.33 10.11
CA PHE A 820 11.09 33.92 11.40
C PHE A 820 9.90 34.87 11.23
N THR A 821 9.19 35.16 12.34
CA THR A 821 8.07 36.12 12.33
C THR A 821 8.49 37.44 11.68
N ALA A 822 7.73 37.87 10.65
CA ALA A 822 8.01 39.05 9.83
C ALA A 822 9.43 39.08 9.20
N ASP A 823 9.92 37.92 8.73
CA ASP A 823 11.22 37.68 8.08
C ASP A 823 12.45 38.21 8.86
N THR A 824 12.28 38.53 10.14
CA THR A 824 13.28 39.23 10.94
C THR A 824 14.02 38.25 11.84
N ALA A 825 15.29 38.00 11.53
CA ALA A 825 16.17 37.16 12.34
C ALA A 825 16.33 37.72 13.77
N PRO A 826 16.40 36.84 14.79
CA PRO A 826 16.51 37.26 16.19
C PRO A 826 17.86 37.90 16.52
N THR A 827 17.84 38.84 17.46
CA THR A 827 19.07 39.23 18.16
C THR A 827 19.41 38.17 19.21
N LEU A 828 20.54 37.48 19.03
CA LEU A 828 21.08 36.56 20.04
C LEU A 828 21.45 37.27 21.35
N THR A 829 21.43 36.51 22.43
CA THR A 829 21.97 36.90 23.72
C THR A 829 23.47 37.18 23.61
N THR A 830 23.91 38.33 24.11
CA THR A 830 25.33 38.74 24.09
C THR A 830 26.11 38.33 25.35
N THR A 831 25.43 37.82 26.38
CA THR A 831 26.03 37.35 27.64
C THR A 831 26.85 36.08 27.44
N ALA A 832 28.10 36.07 27.92
CA ALA A 832 28.99 34.91 27.90
C ALA A 832 28.36 33.65 28.56
N SER A 833 28.60 32.49 27.97
CA SER A 833 28.10 31.18 28.44
C SER A 833 26.58 31.08 28.63
N LYS A 834 25.80 31.88 27.91
CA LYS A 834 24.33 31.73 27.81
C LYS A 834 23.95 31.08 26.48
N GLY A 835 22.81 30.40 26.50
CA GLY A 835 22.23 29.76 25.32
C GLY A 835 20.98 30.46 24.81
N ASP A 836 20.75 30.37 23.52
CA ASP A 836 19.52 30.73 22.83
C ASP A 836 19.02 29.48 22.10
N LEU A 837 17.84 28.98 22.48
CA LEU A 837 17.25 27.76 21.93
C LEU A 837 16.22 28.13 20.85
N PHE A 838 16.34 27.53 19.67
CA PHE A 838 15.42 27.69 18.55
C PHE A 838 14.81 26.34 18.17
N VAL A 839 13.49 26.30 17.97
CA VAL A 839 12.77 25.13 17.48
C VAL A 839 12.09 25.50 16.17
N PHE A 840 12.36 24.71 15.13
CA PHE A 840 11.81 24.88 13.80
C PHE A 840 11.00 23.65 13.39
N ARG A 841 10.02 23.83 12.50
CA ARG A 841 9.35 22.76 11.76
C ARG A 841 9.65 22.94 10.28
N TYR A 842 10.16 21.90 9.62
CA TYR A 842 10.36 21.94 8.18
C TYR A 842 9.03 21.73 7.45
N ASN A 843 8.67 22.59 6.50
CA ASN A 843 7.41 22.50 5.76
C ASN A 843 7.53 21.81 4.39
N GLY A 844 8.72 21.31 4.03
CA GLY A 844 9.05 20.80 2.68
C GLY A 844 9.98 21.72 1.88
N SER A 845 10.05 23.01 2.24
CA SER A 845 10.88 24.03 1.57
C SER A 845 11.70 24.91 2.53
N LYS A 846 11.11 25.30 3.67
CA LYS A 846 11.71 26.14 4.70
C LYS A 846 11.56 25.54 6.10
N PHE A 847 12.48 25.92 6.98
CA PHE A 847 12.42 25.74 8.43
C PHE A 847 11.66 26.91 9.05
N LEU A 848 10.38 26.72 9.31
CA LEU A 848 9.54 27.72 9.98
C LEU A 848 9.83 27.68 11.48
N GLU A 849 10.14 28.80 12.11
CA GLU A 849 10.25 28.85 13.57
C GLU A 849 8.88 28.55 14.23
N VAL A 850 8.88 27.62 15.19
CA VAL A 850 7.73 27.33 16.05
C VAL A 850 7.91 27.94 17.45
N GLY A 851 9.15 28.15 17.90
CA GLY A 851 9.40 28.88 19.13
C GLY A 851 10.88 29.07 19.44
N ARG A 852 11.16 30.10 20.26
CA ARG A 852 12.51 30.43 20.75
C ARG A 852 12.52 30.78 22.22
N ASN A 853 13.62 30.46 22.90
CA ASN A 853 13.91 30.88 24.27
C ASN A 853 15.31 31.50 24.31
N LEU A 854 15.42 32.76 24.73
CA LEU A 854 16.68 33.51 24.74
C LEU A 854 17.25 33.64 26.17
N ASN A 855 18.56 33.84 26.27
CA ASN A 855 19.31 34.12 27.51
C ASN A 855 19.22 33.00 28.56
N LEU A 856 19.14 31.75 28.10
CA LEU A 856 19.09 30.56 28.93
C LEU A 856 20.38 30.40 29.74
N THR A 857 20.22 30.11 31.03
CA THR A 857 21.33 29.68 31.88
C THR A 857 21.52 28.19 31.69
N LEU A 858 22.60 27.82 31.01
CA LEU A 858 23.01 26.43 30.84
C LEU A 858 23.72 25.98 32.12
N SER A 859 23.22 24.91 32.74
CA SER A 859 23.65 24.38 34.04
C SER A 859 24.29 23.01 33.91
#